data_AF-A1ZEN2-F1
#
_entry.id   AF-A1ZEN2-F1
#
_cell.length_a   1.000
_cell.length_b   1.000
_cell.length_c   1.000
_cell.angle_alpha   90.00
_cell.angle_beta   90.00
_cell.angle_gamma   90.00
#
_symmetry.space_group_name_H-M   'P 1'
#
loop_
_entity.id
_entity.type
_entity.pdbx_description
1 polymer ?
#
loop_
_entity_poly.entity_id
_entity_poly.type
_entity_poly.pdbx_seq_one_letter_code
_entity_poly.pdbx_strand_id
1 'polypeptide(L)'
;MQEILDAYCDSNNGLLLLDPPTGFGKTYHVLQWIYNNYETYCKGGEKIFFVTNLKKNLPYKNLEELFTKQGKKEKFEQDVIFIDSNLDLVLKNFPLVENEIKDFFAEESFDELDHLSKKIKILEKPDVNPETIAILKQEIQKNLEPKVRKAIIKRLNNRFGSKKKKLKAINETKKYGWIKKLYPQVRSSEAKIFFLSIHKFYLKNSSLVEPAYHFINHDITKNALVFIDEFDASKDILMKIMIDEAVGQKVEIIELFNNIKRNLDAHELPANLLQESEWRQELMNKYPNVQPLTKMVKELEGVATENFTNYNLAFKFKTKQTSQRKRNLIFQDFEYHTIAGKGKYFNLFTDSSHKYNYLELLVDKPESFEHDIVALINRLRFFLKSFKNLVKSLSHNLYKNRIENREQNDNELSLHSAIRSVLDAFGLEGRQRHFFENYILNDQDKDFNAINFSIEEYDLTIYSNGFRYYDFVDDDDHALRTKILFFNYEKTPEKFLLRLCEKAKVIGISATANIKTVTGNYDIDYLKRKLDARFHELSETYKNSLKSAFAIQNENYSKVNIYVEFIEINKDSPFDCFKEIFIDRDTAKFHYSKIQFEISPDDNYYLLNRYYRILKAFKVFAEKDEIKGFLCLLNKIPKEGDTKLNLDILQEAFSDIVKLLSKESFFTNNTSTNNKLNTCVVAYGSTYERSKQLFKEILEQGGKVFVISAYQTMGAGQNIQYKAPDPDNLMNVNSRALENWNKEFETDFNGLYLDNPTNLMQNVQEGISENDFAKYVFQLEFLLEVGEISFGDMLYEIKRAFGYLLGKNQANTYIKRIKNNEFSQIKNHCRKIIIQALGRICRTNLKSSKIYILADKKIEGVVAGFDIENNLVLNEFKALVEAAQVIDQPTSELENLAKKATNTNFRVRKRIKKFVDRYEEWGWTTLDIAEWEQLRQMCLRYPTLTEENASKNKKMVGLYIQLPTENDSISYQQKDDFQEIEVDFQGNLSQKVSAESARLSLLMQINGMKEHFERSGWATSFASGLYILSPQLFNNIYKGALGEQVGKFLLEKEFGFELIELPKEHYELFDYQIKDTNTYIDFKHWQESTKIEADFDEICHKLKKVSGDKVFIINIISDGYKKTVSNNAGTIHQIPCLWDFSKQKIYSEAFIQISNNIDLEPQGSSIDQ
;
A
#
# COMPACT_ATOMS: atom_id res chain seq x y z
N MET A 1 -11.29 -5.74 -28.13
CA MET A 1 -10.06 -5.69 -27.31
C MET A 1 -8.89 -5.06 -28.06
N GLN A 2 -8.56 -5.50 -29.28
CA GLN A 2 -7.50 -4.87 -30.09
C GLN A 2 -7.71 -3.36 -30.24
N GLU A 3 -8.90 -2.91 -30.62
CA GLU A 3 -9.25 -1.48 -30.70
C GLU A 3 -8.97 -0.70 -29.40
N ILE A 4 -9.17 -1.33 -28.24
CA ILE A 4 -8.88 -0.72 -26.94
C ILE A 4 -7.37 -0.62 -26.74
N LEU A 5 -6.62 -1.68 -27.06
CA LEU A 5 -5.16 -1.64 -26.96
C LEU A 5 -4.57 -0.58 -27.90
N ASP A 6 -5.05 -0.50 -29.15
CA ASP A 6 -4.61 0.51 -30.11
C ASP A 6 -4.92 1.94 -29.64
N ALA A 7 -6.08 2.17 -29.01
CA ALA A 7 -6.46 3.49 -28.52
C ALA A 7 -5.67 3.96 -27.28
N TYR A 8 -5.25 3.03 -26.41
CA TYR A 8 -4.69 3.39 -25.11
C TYR A 8 -3.21 3.05 -24.92
N CYS A 9 -2.60 2.15 -25.70
CA CYS A 9 -1.18 1.84 -25.57
C CYS A 9 -0.26 2.99 -25.98
N ASP A 10 -0.67 3.80 -26.98
CA ASP A 10 0.08 4.99 -27.45
C ASP A 10 -0.29 6.27 -26.69
N SER A 11 -1.14 6.17 -25.67
CA SER A 11 -1.55 7.32 -24.84
C SER A 11 -0.51 7.67 -23.78
N ASN A 12 -0.67 8.86 -23.17
CA ASN A 12 0.20 9.33 -22.10
C ASN A 12 0.32 8.33 -20.92
N ASN A 13 1.42 8.43 -20.19
CA ASN A 13 1.68 7.66 -18.96
C ASN A 13 0.48 7.71 -17.99
N GLY A 14 0.23 6.59 -17.33
CA GLY A 14 -0.97 6.42 -16.51
C GLY A 14 -1.34 4.95 -16.29
N LEU A 15 -2.55 4.72 -15.79
CA LEU A 15 -3.11 3.39 -15.52
C LEU A 15 -4.38 3.17 -16.33
N LEU A 16 -4.48 2.03 -17.02
CA LEU A 16 -5.73 1.50 -17.57
C LEU A 16 -5.97 0.12 -16.95
N LEU A 17 -7.18 -0.13 -16.47
CA LEU A 17 -7.59 -1.45 -15.98
C LEU A 17 -8.50 -2.12 -16.99
N LEU A 18 -8.16 -3.35 -17.37
CA LEU A 18 -8.93 -4.21 -18.25
C LEU A 18 -9.37 -5.46 -17.49
N ASP A 19 -10.68 -5.60 -17.31
CA ASP A 19 -11.32 -6.69 -16.60
C ASP A 19 -12.22 -7.65 -17.40
N PRO A 20 -11.91 -7.99 -18.68
CA PRO A 20 -12.69 -8.99 -19.37
C PRO A 20 -12.64 -10.36 -18.65
N PRO A 21 -13.74 -11.15 -18.70
CA PRO A 21 -13.83 -12.46 -18.08
C PRO A 21 -12.72 -13.44 -18.49
N THR A 22 -12.58 -14.50 -17.72
CA THR A 22 -11.73 -15.64 -18.11
C THR A 22 -12.31 -16.31 -19.36
N GLY A 23 -11.47 -16.83 -20.25
CA GLY A 23 -11.89 -17.35 -21.57
C GLY A 23 -11.94 -16.30 -22.69
N PHE A 24 -11.93 -15.00 -22.38
CA PHE A 24 -11.99 -13.91 -23.39
C PHE A 24 -10.70 -13.70 -24.22
N GLY A 25 -9.68 -14.54 -24.07
CA GLY A 25 -8.43 -14.40 -24.84
C GLY A 25 -7.53 -13.21 -24.46
N LYS A 26 -7.61 -12.71 -23.21
CA LYS A 26 -6.84 -11.55 -22.71
C LYS A 26 -5.36 -11.54 -23.13
N THR A 27 -4.64 -12.57 -22.68
CA THR A 27 -3.20 -12.71 -22.94
C THR A 27 -2.91 -12.83 -24.44
N TYR A 28 -3.76 -13.53 -25.19
CA TYR A 28 -3.61 -13.68 -26.64
C TYR A 28 -3.67 -12.32 -27.35
N HIS A 29 -4.67 -11.48 -27.06
CA HIS A 29 -4.80 -10.17 -27.69
C HIS A 29 -3.66 -9.21 -27.34
N VAL A 30 -3.14 -9.27 -26.10
CA VAL A 30 -1.95 -8.49 -25.72
C VAL A 30 -0.73 -8.92 -26.53
N LEU A 31 -0.49 -10.22 -26.68
CA LEU A 31 0.64 -10.71 -27.47
C LEU A 31 0.53 -10.36 -28.95
N GLN A 32 -0.66 -10.42 -29.53
CA GLN A 32 -0.91 -9.97 -30.89
C GLN A 32 -0.59 -8.47 -31.05
N TRP A 33 -1.05 -7.65 -30.11
CA TRP A 33 -0.76 -6.22 -30.11
C TRP A 33 0.75 -5.95 -30.01
N ILE A 34 1.46 -6.62 -29.08
CA ILE A 34 2.92 -6.49 -28.94
C ILE A 34 3.61 -6.86 -30.26
N TYR A 35 3.29 -8.02 -30.83
CA TYR A 35 3.89 -8.48 -32.08
C TYR A 35 3.69 -7.49 -33.24
N ASN A 36 2.48 -6.92 -33.36
CA ASN A 36 2.13 -6.02 -34.45
C ASN A 36 2.76 -4.61 -34.29
N ASN A 37 2.97 -4.13 -33.05
CA ASN A 37 3.27 -2.73 -32.80
C ASN A 37 4.65 -2.44 -32.20
N TYR A 38 5.38 -3.44 -31.68
CA TYR A 38 6.61 -3.19 -30.91
C TYR A 38 7.71 -2.47 -31.71
N GLU A 39 7.84 -2.71 -33.01
CA GLU A 39 8.87 -2.05 -33.84
C GLU A 39 8.63 -0.54 -33.93
N THR A 40 7.37 -0.13 -34.05
CA THR A 40 6.97 1.27 -34.09
C THR A 40 7.07 1.90 -32.71
N TYR A 41 6.51 1.23 -31.69
CA TYR A 41 6.49 1.74 -30.31
C TYR A 41 7.90 1.94 -29.76
N CYS A 42 8.81 1.00 -30.00
CA CYS A 42 10.17 1.04 -29.45
C CYS A 42 11.17 1.85 -30.31
N LYS A 43 10.72 2.57 -31.34
CA LYS A 43 11.61 3.29 -32.27
C LYS A 43 12.41 4.40 -31.60
N GLY A 44 11.86 5.06 -30.58
CA GLY A 44 12.52 6.09 -29.78
C GLY A 44 13.39 5.54 -28.64
N GLY A 45 13.45 4.21 -28.49
CA GLY A 45 14.17 3.52 -27.43
C GLY A 45 13.30 3.08 -26.25
N GLU A 46 12.01 3.41 -26.27
CA GLU A 46 10.98 2.97 -25.33
C GLU A 46 10.91 1.44 -25.29
N LYS A 47 10.53 0.88 -24.14
CA LYS A 47 10.49 -0.56 -23.90
C LYS A 47 9.07 -1.05 -23.61
N ILE A 48 8.83 -2.33 -23.87
CA ILE A 48 7.60 -3.03 -23.50
C ILE A 48 7.92 -4.06 -22.43
N PHE A 49 7.19 -4.04 -21.32
CA PHE A 49 7.27 -5.02 -20.25
C PHE A 49 5.98 -5.83 -20.18
N PHE A 50 6.11 -7.15 -20.18
CA PHE A 50 5.04 -8.06 -19.81
C PHE A 50 5.39 -8.69 -18.46
N VAL A 51 4.57 -8.34 -17.47
CA VAL A 51 4.78 -8.69 -16.06
C VAL A 51 3.64 -9.57 -15.57
N THR A 52 3.96 -10.59 -14.77
CA THR A 52 2.97 -11.44 -14.10
C THR A 52 3.43 -11.83 -12.69
N ASN A 53 2.55 -12.44 -11.92
CA ASN A 53 2.82 -12.88 -10.56
C ASN A 53 3.70 -14.13 -10.51
N LEU A 54 3.41 -15.13 -11.35
CA LEU A 54 4.12 -16.42 -11.38
C LEU A 54 4.84 -16.62 -12.71
N LYS A 55 6.14 -16.92 -12.68
CA LYS A 55 6.97 -17.08 -13.89
C LYS A 55 6.41 -18.10 -14.88
N LYS A 56 5.78 -19.18 -14.39
CA LYS A 56 5.15 -20.20 -15.23
C LYS A 56 3.94 -19.69 -16.05
N ASN A 57 3.38 -18.54 -15.68
CA ASN A 57 2.28 -17.90 -16.39
C ASN A 57 2.78 -16.94 -17.49
N LEU A 58 4.09 -16.68 -17.60
CA LEU A 58 4.64 -15.79 -18.64
C LEU A 58 4.48 -16.45 -20.01
N PRO A 59 3.77 -15.81 -20.97
CA PRO A 59 3.48 -16.42 -22.26
C PRO A 59 4.63 -16.17 -23.26
N TYR A 60 5.87 -16.33 -22.79
CA TYR A 60 7.10 -16.08 -23.57
C TYR A 60 7.18 -17.01 -24.79
N LYS A 61 6.86 -18.30 -24.61
CA LYS A 61 6.81 -19.28 -25.70
C LYS A 61 5.72 -18.97 -26.72
N ASN A 62 4.55 -18.51 -26.26
CA ASN A 62 3.45 -18.14 -27.16
C ASN A 62 3.86 -16.98 -28.09
N LEU A 63 4.61 -16.00 -27.57
CA LEU A 63 5.17 -14.94 -28.40
C LEU A 63 6.25 -15.49 -29.36
N GLU A 64 7.16 -16.34 -28.88
CA GLU A 64 8.17 -17.00 -29.72
C GLU A 64 7.56 -17.76 -30.90
N GLU A 65 6.48 -18.51 -30.66
CA GLU A 65 5.73 -19.23 -31.69
C GLU A 65 5.10 -18.28 -32.71
N LEU A 66 4.57 -17.13 -32.26
CA LEU A 66 3.99 -16.12 -33.15
C LEU A 66 5.04 -15.54 -34.11
N PHE A 67 6.23 -15.20 -33.61
CA PHE A 67 7.36 -14.78 -34.44
C PHE A 67 7.83 -15.88 -35.39
N THR A 68 7.92 -17.12 -34.89
CA THR A 68 8.41 -18.27 -35.66
C THR A 68 7.48 -18.61 -36.82
N LYS A 69 6.15 -18.62 -36.60
CA LYS A 69 5.13 -18.84 -37.64
C LYS A 69 5.19 -17.82 -38.77
N GLN A 70 5.72 -16.62 -38.49
CA GLN A 70 5.85 -15.52 -39.44
C GLN A 70 7.29 -15.40 -40.00
N GLY A 71 8.15 -16.40 -39.77
CA GLY A 71 9.52 -16.40 -40.29
C GLY A 71 10.47 -15.39 -39.64
N LYS A 72 10.13 -14.84 -38.46
CA LYS A 72 10.87 -13.76 -37.77
C LYS A 72 11.55 -14.22 -36.47
N LYS A 73 11.97 -15.48 -36.37
CA LYS A 73 12.59 -16.04 -35.15
C LYS A 73 13.85 -15.27 -34.72
N GLU A 74 14.71 -14.86 -35.65
CA GLU A 74 15.91 -14.08 -35.34
C GLU A 74 15.58 -12.73 -34.69
N LYS A 75 14.51 -12.07 -35.13
CA LYS A 75 14.03 -10.83 -34.49
C LYS A 75 13.57 -11.07 -33.06
N PHE A 76 12.88 -12.18 -32.80
CA PHE A 76 12.49 -12.55 -31.43
C PHE A 76 13.73 -12.72 -30.54
N GLU A 77 14.73 -13.48 -31.01
CA GLU A 77 15.97 -13.71 -30.28
C GLU A 77 16.77 -12.42 -30.07
N GLN A 78 16.63 -11.42 -30.95
CA GLN A 78 17.28 -10.11 -30.87
C GLN A 78 16.55 -9.12 -29.93
N ASP A 79 15.23 -9.02 -30.04
CA ASP A 79 14.46 -7.93 -29.45
C ASP A 79 13.74 -8.34 -28.15
N VAL A 80 13.58 -9.62 -27.86
CA VAL A 80 12.85 -10.13 -26.69
C VAL A 80 13.80 -10.76 -25.68
N ILE A 81 13.64 -10.42 -24.40
CA ILE A 81 14.40 -11.07 -23.31
C ILE A 81 13.50 -11.53 -22.17
N PHE A 82 13.87 -12.67 -21.59
CA PHE A 82 13.29 -13.21 -20.37
C PHE A 82 14.25 -12.97 -19.20
N ILE A 83 13.81 -12.22 -18.19
CA ILE A 83 14.63 -11.92 -17.01
C ILE A 83 14.19 -12.79 -15.83
N ASP A 84 15.02 -13.76 -15.50
CA ASP A 84 14.80 -14.68 -14.40
C ASP A 84 15.63 -14.31 -13.14
N SER A 85 15.44 -15.06 -12.06
CA SER A 85 16.33 -15.05 -10.91
C SER A 85 17.71 -15.56 -11.33
N ASN A 86 18.75 -15.08 -10.65
CA ASN A 86 20.12 -15.46 -11.00
C ASN A 86 20.36 -16.96 -10.81
N LEU A 87 19.77 -17.54 -9.76
CA LEU A 87 19.80 -18.98 -9.50
C LEU A 87 19.19 -19.75 -10.67
N ASP A 88 17.99 -19.37 -11.11
CA ASP A 88 17.30 -20.07 -12.19
C ASP A 88 18.03 -19.94 -13.53
N LEU A 89 18.62 -18.77 -13.82
CA LEU A 89 19.46 -18.58 -15.01
C LEU A 89 20.68 -19.49 -14.99
N VAL A 90 21.37 -19.57 -13.86
CA VAL A 90 22.54 -20.45 -13.73
C VAL A 90 22.12 -21.90 -13.91
N LEU A 91 21.11 -22.38 -13.19
CA LEU A 91 20.65 -23.77 -13.29
C LEU A 91 20.21 -24.14 -14.71
N LYS A 92 19.58 -23.20 -15.43
CA LYS A 92 19.10 -23.41 -16.81
C LYS A 92 20.22 -23.31 -17.84
N ASN A 93 21.04 -22.27 -17.79
CA ASN A 93 21.93 -21.90 -18.89
C ASN A 93 23.35 -22.39 -18.71
N PHE A 94 23.83 -22.61 -17.48
CA PHE A 94 25.20 -23.03 -17.23
C PHE A 94 25.58 -24.33 -17.98
N PRO A 95 24.74 -25.39 -18.01
CA PRO A 95 25.06 -26.61 -18.77
C PRO A 95 25.21 -26.38 -20.28
N LEU A 96 24.68 -25.28 -20.81
CA LEU A 96 24.76 -24.95 -22.25
C LEU A 96 26.08 -24.27 -22.62
N VAL A 97 26.85 -23.81 -21.63
CA VAL A 97 28.05 -22.99 -21.85
C VAL A 97 29.28 -23.49 -21.10
N GLU A 98 29.19 -24.55 -20.30
CA GLU A 98 30.28 -25.02 -19.44
C GLU A 98 31.62 -25.21 -20.18
N ASN A 99 31.58 -25.78 -21.40
CA ASN A 99 32.76 -26.03 -22.22
C ASN A 99 33.39 -24.72 -22.73
N GLU A 100 32.57 -23.74 -23.10
CA GLU A 100 33.04 -22.41 -23.54
C GLU A 100 33.70 -21.63 -22.37
N ILE A 101 33.36 -21.97 -21.13
CA ILE A 101 33.83 -21.26 -19.93
C ILE A 101 35.11 -21.89 -19.35
N LYS A 102 35.23 -23.22 -19.30
CA LYS A 102 36.40 -23.93 -18.75
C LYS A 102 37.71 -23.51 -19.43
N ASP A 103 37.66 -23.21 -20.73
CA ASP A 103 38.82 -22.72 -21.50
C ASP A 103 39.26 -21.28 -21.14
N PHE A 104 38.46 -20.54 -20.35
CA PHE A 104 38.67 -19.11 -20.10
C PHE A 104 38.56 -18.67 -18.64
N PHE A 105 37.90 -19.45 -17.77
CA PHE A 105 37.54 -19.06 -16.41
C PHE A 105 37.77 -20.20 -15.39
N ALA A 106 39.04 -20.42 -15.05
CA ALA A 106 39.45 -21.40 -14.03
C ALA A 106 39.42 -20.78 -12.62
N GLU A 107 38.24 -20.69 -12.01
CA GLU A 107 38.10 -20.34 -10.58
C GLU A 107 37.41 -21.48 -9.86
N GLU A 108 37.89 -21.85 -8.66
CA GLU A 108 37.34 -22.95 -7.86
C GLU A 108 35.82 -22.83 -7.64
N SER A 109 35.34 -21.61 -7.37
CA SER A 109 33.91 -21.33 -7.22
C SER A 109 33.07 -21.63 -8.47
N PHE A 110 33.68 -21.66 -9.65
CA PHE A 110 33.03 -22.02 -10.91
C PHE A 110 32.89 -23.53 -11.05
N ASP A 111 33.94 -24.29 -10.68
CA ASP A 111 33.91 -25.76 -10.70
C ASP A 111 32.92 -26.31 -9.65
N GLU A 112 32.86 -25.70 -8.47
CA GLU A 112 31.85 -26.00 -7.45
C GLU A 112 30.43 -25.70 -7.96
N LEU A 113 30.25 -24.59 -8.68
CA LEU A 113 28.97 -24.23 -9.27
C LEU A 113 28.52 -25.24 -10.34
N ASP A 114 29.45 -25.72 -11.18
CA ASP A 114 29.20 -26.79 -12.16
C ASP A 114 28.75 -28.08 -11.45
N HIS A 115 29.52 -28.51 -10.45
CA HIS A 115 29.23 -29.72 -9.69
C HIS A 115 27.86 -29.66 -9.00
N LEU A 116 27.55 -28.57 -8.29
CA LEU A 116 26.25 -28.44 -7.61
C LEU A 116 25.08 -28.32 -8.58
N SER A 117 25.26 -27.60 -9.70
CA SER A 117 24.20 -27.47 -10.72
C SER A 117 23.85 -28.82 -11.34
N LYS A 118 24.86 -29.65 -11.66
CA LYS A 118 24.67 -31.03 -12.13
C LYS A 118 24.02 -31.91 -11.08
N LYS A 119 24.47 -31.81 -9.83
CA LYS A 119 23.91 -32.56 -8.70
C LYS A 119 22.42 -32.23 -8.50
N ILE A 120 22.04 -30.96 -8.53
CA ILE A 120 20.63 -30.55 -8.44
C ILE A 120 19.81 -31.18 -9.58
N LYS A 121 20.29 -31.12 -10.81
CA LYS A 121 19.59 -31.70 -11.97
C LYS A 121 19.40 -33.22 -11.86
N ILE A 122 20.38 -33.94 -11.27
CA ILE A 122 20.26 -35.38 -10.98
C ILE A 122 19.26 -35.64 -9.84
N LEU A 123 19.26 -34.78 -8.82
CA LEU A 123 18.42 -34.89 -7.63
C LEU A 123 16.98 -34.43 -7.86
N GLU A 124 16.68 -33.68 -8.92
CA GLU A 124 15.30 -33.31 -9.31
C GLU A 124 14.45 -34.52 -9.80
N LYS A 125 14.87 -35.75 -9.50
CA LYS A 125 14.09 -36.99 -9.67
C LYS A 125 12.99 -37.11 -8.60
N PRO A 126 11.90 -37.87 -8.88
CA PRO A 126 10.69 -37.87 -8.05
C PRO A 126 10.87 -38.33 -6.59
N ASP A 127 11.89 -39.13 -6.29
CA ASP A 127 12.05 -39.82 -4.99
C ASP A 127 12.99 -39.11 -4.00
N VAL A 128 13.44 -37.89 -4.30
CA VAL A 128 14.42 -37.16 -3.48
C VAL A 128 13.73 -36.14 -2.56
N ASN A 129 14.19 -36.06 -1.31
CA ASN A 129 13.70 -35.06 -0.34
C ASN A 129 13.86 -33.62 -0.89
N PRO A 130 12.76 -32.85 -1.05
CA PRO A 130 12.80 -31.46 -1.51
C PRO A 130 13.67 -30.53 -0.67
N GLU A 131 13.84 -30.80 0.63
CA GLU A 131 14.67 -29.99 1.52
C GLU A 131 16.15 -30.04 1.13
N THR A 132 16.64 -31.21 0.72
CA THR A 132 18.02 -31.38 0.24
C THR A 132 18.28 -30.51 -0.99
N ILE A 133 17.34 -30.49 -1.93
CA ILE A 133 17.43 -29.65 -3.14
C ILE A 133 17.40 -28.17 -2.75
N ALA A 134 16.56 -27.79 -1.81
CA ALA A 134 16.46 -26.41 -1.33
C ALA A 134 17.76 -25.92 -0.69
N ILE A 135 18.44 -26.76 0.10
CA ILE A 135 19.75 -26.43 0.69
C ILE A 135 20.80 -26.19 -0.40
N LEU A 136 20.88 -27.07 -1.40
CA LEU A 136 21.83 -26.91 -2.51
C LEU A 136 21.54 -25.64 -3.34
N LYS A 137 20.26 -25.36 -3.60
CA LYS A 137 19.83 -24.13 -4.28
C LYS A 137 20.21 -22.88 -3.47
N GLN A 138 20.09 -22.92 -2.14
CA GLN A 138 20.53 -21.82 -1.28
C GLN A 138 22.04 -21.59 -1.32
N GLU A 139 22.85 -22.65 -1.36
CA GLU A 139 24.31 -22.53 -1.46
C GLU A 139 24.73 -21.82 -2.76
N ILE A 140 24.13 -22.22 -3.89
CA ILE A 140 24.34 -21.54 -5.17
C ILE A 140 23.91 -20.07 -5.07
N GLN A 141 22.71 -19.81 -4.55
CA GLN A 141 22.11 -18.47 -4.51
C GLN A 141 22.87 -17.49 -3.61
N LYS A 142 23.32 -17.93 -2.42
CA LYS A 142 23.92 -17.06 -1.41
C LYS A 142 25.43 -16.91 -1.57
N ASN A 143 26.11 -17.95 -2.06
CA ASN A 143 27.58 -18.01 -2.03
C ASN A 143 28.20 -18.12 -3.42
N LEU A 144 27.90 -19.18 -4.19
CA LEU A 144 28.65 -19.48 -5.42
C LEU A 144 28.33 -18.53 -6.57
N GLU A 145 27.05 -18.34 -6.91
CA GLU A 145 26.64 -17.47 -8.01
C GLU A 145 27.13 -16.02 -7.82
N PRO A 146 27.01 -15.40 -6.63
CA PRO A 146 27.57 -14.08 -6.38
C PRO A 146 29.10 -14.00 -6.56
N LYS A 147 29.85 -15.04 -6.17
CA LYS A 147 31.32 -15.10 -6.37
C LYS A 147 31.67 -15.14 -7.85
N VAL A 148 31.09 -16.08 -8.60
CA VAL A 148 31.30 -16.22 -10.05
C VAL A 148 30.94 -14.93 -10.78
N ARG A 149 29.78 -14.33 -10.45
CA ARG A 149 29.37 -13.05 -11.02
C ARG A 149 30.40 -11.95 -10.77
N LYS A 150 30.85 -11.76 -9.52
CA LYS A 150 31.82 -10.71 -9.16
C LYS A 150 33.12 -10.87 -9.95
N ALA A 151 33.59 -12.10 -10.12
CA ALA A 151 34.80 -12.37 -10.87
C ALA A 151 34.63 -12.10 -12.39
N ILE A 152 33.46 -12.40 -12.98
CA ILE A 152 33.14 -11.99 -14.37
C ILE A 152 33.16 -10.46 -14.49
N ILE A 153 32.48 -9.74 -13.59
CA ILE A 153 32.42 -8.27 -13.59
C ILE A 153 33.84 -7.68 -13.48
N LYS A 154 34.67 -8.20 -12.57
CA LYS A 154 36.07 -7.76 -12.39
C LYS A 154 36.87 -7.91 -13.69
N ARG A 155 36.76 -9.05 -14.38
CA ARG A 155 37.46 -9.28 -15.65
C ARG A 155 36.96 -8.37 -16.77
N LEU A 156 35.65 -8.15 -16.86
CA LEU A 156 35.07 -7.23 -17.85
C LEU A 156 35.53 -5.80 -17.60
N ASN A 157 35.50 -5.32 -16.36
CA ASN A 157 35.97 -3.98 -16.00
C ASN A 157 37.45 -3.78 -16.31
N ASN A 158 38.30 -4.75 -15.95
CA ASN A 158 39.76 -4.66 -16.18
C ASN A 158 40.14 -4.61 -17.67
N ARG A 159 39.33 -5.20 -18.55
CA ARG A 159 39.62 -5.23 -20.00
C ARG A 159 38.85 -4.19 -20.80
N PHE A 160 37.68 -3.78 -20.33
CA PHE A 160 36.74 -2.93 -21.06
C PHE A 160 36.19 -1.84 -20.13
N GLY A 161 36.63 -0.60 -20.31
CA GLY A 161 36.30 0.51 -19.41
C GLY A 161 34.86 1.04 -19.49
N SER A 162 34.08 0.72 -20.54
CA SER A 162 32.71 1.25 -20.70
C SER A 162 31.67 0.18 -21.04
N LYS A 163 30.40 0.43 -20.70
CA LYS A 163 29.26 -0.44 -21.04
C LYS A 163 29.25 -0.81 -22.53
N LYS A 164 29.44 0.18 -23.42
CA LYS A 164 29.46 -0.01 -24.88
C LYS A 164 30.59 -0.96 -25.32
N LYS A 165 31.80 -0.81 -24.77
CA LYS A 165 32.93 -1.69 -25.08
C LYS A 165 32.70 -3.13 -24.57
N LYS A 166 32.12 -3.28 -23.37
CA LYS A 166 31.75 -4.60 -22.81
C LYS A 166 30.71 -5.31 -23.68
N LEU A 167 29.64 -4.61 -24.08
CA LEU A 167 28.61 -5.15 -24.97
C LEU A 167 29.18 -5.57 -26.32
N LYS A 168 30.00 -4.70 -26.93
CA LYS A 168 30.70 -5.01 -28.19
C LYS A 168 31.53 -6.29 -28.08
N ALA A 169 32.30 -6.44 -27.01
CA ALA A 169 33.09 -7.65 -26.77
C ALA A 169 32.21 -8.90 -26.61
N ILE A 170 31.13 -8.82 -25.82
CA ILE A 170 30.19 -9.93 -25.61
C ILE A 170 29.47 -10.32 -26.91
N ASN A 171 29.20 -9.36 -27.80
CA ASN A 171 28.46 -9.59 -29.03
C ASN A 171 29.35 -10.06 -30.20
N GLU A 172 30.53 -9.47 -30.38
CA GLU A 172 31.36 -9.69 -31.56
C GLU A 172 32.54 -10.65 -31.32
N THR A 173 32.97 -10.84 -30.06
CA THR A 173 34.11 -11.70 -29.75
C THR A 173 33.65 -13.08 -29.28
N LYS A 174 33.96 -14.13 -30.05
CA LYS A 174 33.60 -15.53 -29.73
C LYS A 174 33.94 -15.92 -28.29
N LYS A 175 35.07 -15.45 -27.76
CA LYS A 175 35.57 -15.71 -26.40
C LYS A 175 34.63 -15.27 -25.26
N TYR A 176 33.83 -14.23 -25.47
CA TYR A 176 32.94 -13.66 -24.46
C TYR A 176 31.45 -13.97 -24.74
N GLY A 177 31.15 -14.64 -25.84
CA GLY A 177 29.78 -14.90 -26.30
C GLY A 177 28.95 -15.74 -25.33
N TRP A 178 29.59 -16.60 -24.51
CA TRP A 178 28.90 -17.38 -23.48
C TRP A 178 28.24 -16.51 -22.40
N ILE A 179 28.74 -15.28 -22.16
CA ILE A 179 28.23 -14.41 -21.09
C ILE A 179 26.77 -14.02 -21.35
N LYS A 180 26.41 -13.70 -22.60
CA LYS A 180 25.01 -13.36 -22.96
C LYS A 180 24.07 -14.57 -22.96
N LYS A 181 24.61 -15.79 -23.08
CA LYS A 181 23.85 -17.03 -22.93
C LYS A 181 23.60 -17.33 -21.45
N LEU A 182 24.62 -17.20 -20.60
CA LEU A 182 24.53 -17.45 -19.16
C LEU A 182 23.67 -16.39 -18.45
N TYR A 183 23.95 -15.11 -18.72
CA TYR A 183 23.28 -13.95 -18.15
C TYR A 183 22.66 -13.07 -19.24
N PRO A 184 21.45 -13.42 -19.75
CA PRO A 184 20.78 -12.65 -20.79
C PRO A 184 20.55 -11.18 -20.44
N GLN A 185 20.53 -10.82 -19.15
CA GLN A 185 20.33 -9.44 -18.70
C GLN A 185 21.41 -8.48 -19.21
N VAL A 186 22.58 -8.96 -19.65
CA VAL A 186 23.60 -8.11 -20.29
C VAL A 186 23.01 -7.35 -21.48
N ARG A 187 22.01 -7.91 -22.15
CA ARG A 187 21.34 -7.34 -23.32
C ARG A 187 20.21 -6.37 -22.99
N SER A 188 19.99 -6.02 -21.72
CA SER A 188 18.85 -5.18 -21.30
C SER A 188 18.77 -3.84 -22.04
N SER A 189 19.90 -3.20 -22.39
CA SER A 189 19.84 -1.95 -23.17
C SER A 189 19.45 -2.15 -24.64
N GLU A 190 19.75 -3.32 -25.21
CA GLU A 190 19.52 -3.65 -26.63
C GLU A 190 18.12 -4.23 -26.86
N ALA A 191 17.56 -4.93 -25.87
CA ALA A 191 16.23 -5.51 -25.94
C ALA A 191 15.11 -4.46 -26.02
N LYS A 192 14.00 -4.82 -26.66
CA LYS A 192 12.78 -4.00 -26.78
C LYS A 192 11.65 -4.51 -25.89
N ILE A 193 11.53 -5.83 -25.77
CA ILE A 193 10.44 -6.49 -25.03
C ILE A 193 11.01 -7.33 -23.87
N PHE A 194 10.41 -7.20 -22.70
CA PHE A 194 10.85 -7.82 -21.45
C PHE A 194 9.73 -8.71 -20.88
N PHE A 195 10.06 -9.97 -20.60
CA PHE A 195 9.21 -10.88 -19.82
C PHE A 195 9.84 -11.16 -18.46
N LEU A 196 9.12 -10.86 -17.38
CA LEU A 196 9.61 -11.08 -16.01
C LEU A 196 8.46 -11.10 -15.00
N SER A 197 8.71 -11.61 -13.79
CA SER A 197 7.71 -11.53 -12.72
C SER A 197 7.68 -10.14 -12.08
N ILE A 198 6.56 -9.76 -11.45
CA ILE A 198 6.45 -8.50 -10.69
C ILE A 198 7.49 -8.43 -9.57
N HIS A 199 7.79 -9.57 -8.96
CA HIS A 199 8.86 -9.70 -7.97
C HIS A 199 10.23 -9.32 -8.55
N LYS A 200 10.55 -9.78 -9.77
CA LYS A 200 11.82 -9.43 -10.43
C LYS A 200 11.82 -8.00 -10.96
N PHE A 201 10.66 -7.46 -11.36
CA PHE A 201 10.50 -6.08 -11.81
C PHE A 201 10.73 -5.08 -10.67
N TYR A 202 10.30 -5.40 -9.45
CA TYR A 202 10.55 -4.57 -8.26
C TYR A 202 12.02 -4.61 -7.79
N LEU A 203 12.64 -5.80 -7.79
CA LEU A 203 14.02 -5.99 -7.36
C LEU A 203 15.06 -5.47 -8.38
N LYS A 204 16.32 -5.35 -7.94
CA LYS A 204 17.42 -4.89 -8.79
C LYS A 204 17.66 -5.83 -9.99
N ASN A 205 17.81 -5.26 -11.18
CA ASN A 205 18.38 -5.89 -12.35
C ASN A 205 19.90 -5.79 -12.32
N SER A 206 20.62 -6.86 -12.66
CA SER A 206 22.08 -6.92 -12.63
C SER A 206 22.59 -7.48 -13.96
N SER A 207 22.99 -6.58 -14.87
CA SER A 207 23.35 -6.91 -16.26
C SER A 207 24.84 -7.18 -16.48
N LEU A 208 25.69 -7.14 -15.46
CA LEU A 208 27.16 -7.33 -15.50
C LEU A 208 27.97 -6.26 -16.26
N VAL A 209 27.38 -5.64 -17.29
CA VAL A 209 28.03 -4.63 -18.13
C VAL A 209 27.93 -3.23 -17.54
N GLU A 210 26.95 -3.02 -16.66
CA GLU A 210 26.70 -1.79 -15.94
C GLU A 210 26.28 -2.10 -14.47
N PRO A 211 26.24 -1.08 -13.60
CA PRO A 211 25.81 -1.22 -12.22
C PRO A 211 24.38 -1.74 -12.09
N ALA A 212 24.08 -2.47 -11.02
CA ALA A 212 22.73 -2.97 -10.79
C ALA A 212 21.75 -1.81 -10.48
N TYR A 213 20.53 -1.88 -11.01
CA TYR A 213 19.52 -0.82 -10.92
C TYR A 213 18.12 -1.38 -10.66
N HIS A 214 17.23 -0.59 -10.06
CA HIS A 214 15.80 -0.89 -10.02
C HIS A 214 15.15 -0.43 -11.32
N PHE A 215 14.26 -1.23 -11.93
CA PHE A 215 13.61 -0.86 -13.19
C PHE A 215 12.88 0.48 -13.10
N ILE A 216 12.10 0.68 -12.03
CA ILE A 216 11.33 1.91 -11.81
C ILE A 216 12.21 3.18 -11.71
N ASN A 217 13.50 3.04 -11.42
CA ASN A 217 14.43 4.17 -11.24
C ASN A 217 15.40 4.35 -12.41
N HIS A 218 15.30 3.49 -13.43
CA HIS A 218 16.20 3.49 -14.58
C HIS A 218 15.46 3.98 -15.83
N ASP A 219 16.17 4.66 -16.72
CA ASP A 219 15.63 5.22 -17.98
C ASP A 219 14.97 4.19 -18.90
N ILE A 220 15.23 2.89 -18.66
CA ILE A 220 14.62 1.78 -19.40
C ILE A 220 13.10 1.72 -19.23
N THR A 221 12.57 2.32 -18.16
CA THR A 221 11.13 2.37 -17.86
C THR A 221 10.53 3.72 -18.25
N LYS A 222 11.33 4.70 -18.68
CA LYS A 222 10.84 6.02 -19.09
C LYS A 222 9.99 5.89 -20.36
N ASN A 223 8.72 6.28 -20.26
CA ASN A 223 7.69 6.13 -21.29
C ASN A 223 7.52 4.68 -21.80
N ALA A 224 7.88 3.70 -20.97
CA ALA A 224 7.68 2.30 -21.29
C ALA A 224 6.19 1.94 -21.25
N LEU A 225 5.83 0.87 -21.95
CA LEU A 225 4.53 0.22 -21.82
C LEU A 225 4.65 -1.00 -20.93
N VAL A 226 3.88 -1.05 -19.84
CA VAL A 226 3.94 -2.12 -18.84
C VAL A 226 2.58 -2.81 -18.75
N PHE A 227 2.51 -4.03 -19.27
CA PHE A 227 1.39 -4.94 -19.03
C PHE A 227 1.61 -5.68 -17.72
N ILE A 228 0.64 -5.60 -16.80
CA ILE A 228 0.62 -6.39 -15.57
C ILE A 228 -0.55 -7.37 -15.66
N ASP A 229 -0.25 -8.62 -16.00
CA ASP A 229 -1.22 -9.71 -15.98
C ASP A 229 -1.46 -10.18 -14.55
N GLU A 230 -2.70 -10.56 -14.24
CA GLU A 230 -3.18 -10.82 -12.89
C GLU A 230 -2.92 -9.63 -11.94
N PHE A 231 -3.19 -8.41 -12.44
CA PHE A 231 -2.93 -7.12 -11.79
C PHE A 231 -3.33 -7.08 -10.31
N ASP A 232 -4.54 -7.52 -9.99
CA ASP A 232 -5.07 -7.45 -8.64
C ASP A 232 -4.31 -8.33 -7.62
N ALA A 233 -3.69 -9.42 -8.07
CA ALA A 233 -2.85 -10.27 -7.22
C ALA A 233 -1.40 -9.75 -7.10
N SER A 234 -0.98 -8.78 -7.91
CA SER A 234 0.38 -8.23 -7.80
C SER A 234 0.60 -7.41 -6.53
N LYS A 235 -0.47 -6.86 -5.93
CA LYS A 235 -0.41 -6.14 -4.65
C LYS A 235 0.19 -6.99 -3.53
N ASP A 236 -0.29 -8.22 -3.35
CA ASP A 236 0.17 -9.09 -2.27
C ASP A 236 1.65 -9.48 -2.42
N ILE A 237 2.12 -9.66 -3.66
CA ILE A 237 3.53 -9.96 -3.93
C ILE A 237 4.40 -8.77 -3.60
N LEU A 238 4.01 -7.56 -4.03
CA LEU A 238 4.75 -6.34 -3.71
C LEU A 238 4.79 -6.09 -2.20
N MET A 239 3.64 -6.19 -1.53
CA MET A 239 3.53 -6.00 -0.09
C MET A 239 4.43 -6.99 0.66
N LYS A 240 4.45 -8.28 0.26
CA LYS A 240 5.33 -9.28 0.85
C LYS A 240 6.81 -8.89 0.70
N ILE A 241 7.25 -8.50 -0.50
CA ILE A 241 8.64 -8.11 -0.73
C ILE A 241 9.02 -6.88 0.12
N MET A 242 8.12 -5.89 0.22
CA MET A 242 8.33 -4.68 1.01
C MET A 242 8.43 -4.99 2.52
N ILE A 243 7.58 -5.89 3.03
CA ILE A 243 7.64 -6.35 4.42
C ILE A 243 8.94 -7.13 4.67
N ASP A 244 9.30 -8.07 3.80
CA ASP A 244 10.53 -8.86 3.92
C ASP A 244 11.78 -7.94 3.93
N GLU A 245 11.81 -6.93 3.06
CA GLU A 245 12.85 -5.90 3.04
C GLU A 245 12.90 -5.11 4.35
N ALA A 246 11.77 -4.61 4.85
CA ALA A 246 11.71 -3.77 6.05
C ALA A 246 12.10 -4.55 7.33
N VAL A 247 11.61 -5.78 7.49
CA VAL A 247 11.97 -6.66 8.62
C VAL A 247 13.46 -6.98 8.60
N GLY A 248 14.03 -7.30 7.44
CA GLY A 248 15.46 -7.58 7.28
C GLY A 248 16.37 -6.37 7.55
N GLN A 249 15.83 -5.15 7.51
CA GLN A 249 16.56 -3.89 7.63
C GLN A 249 16.37 -3.18 8.96
N LYS A 250 15.69 -3.79 9.94
CA LYS A 250 15.56 -3.21 11.27
C LYS A 250 16.93 -2.89 11.90
N VAL A 251 17.01 -1.75 12.57
CA VAL A 251 18.24 -1.24 13.19
C VAL A 251 18.00 -0.88 14.64
N GLU A 252 19.04 -0.98 15.48
CA GLU A 252 19.01 -0.41 16.82
C GLU A 252 19.34 1.09 16.70
N ILE A 253 18.37 1.95 17.02
CA ILE A 253 18.42 3.37 16.62
C ILE A 253 19.48 4.17 17.38
N ILE A 254 19.72 3.85 18.66
CA ILE A 254 20.69 4.53 19.52
C ILE A 254 22.13 4.19 19.09
N GLU A 255 22.39 2.93 18.78
CA GLU A 255 23.65 2.39 18.30
C GLU A 255 23.96 2.91 16.89
N LEU A 256 22.95 3.03 16.03
CA LEU A 256 23.11 3.66 14.72
C LEU A 256 23.52 5.13 14.85
N PHE A 257 22.80 5.90 15.67
CA PHE A 257 23.13 7.30 15.95
C PHE A 257 24.56 7.44 16.51
N ASN A 258 24.88 6.69 17.56
CA ASN A 258 26.18 6.75 18.21
C ASN A 258 27.33 6.34 17.27
N ASN A 259 27.10 5.39 16.36
CA ASN A 259 28.12 5.04 15.37
C ASN A 259 28.38 6.18 14.39
N ILE A 260 27.33 6.83 13.87
CA ILE A 260 27.50 7.98 12.96
C ILE A 260 28.21 9.12 13.69
N LYS A 261 27.74 9.50 14.89
CA LYS A 261 28.35 10.57 15.67
C LYS A 261 29.83 10.30 15.97
N ARG A 262 30.17 9.09 16.43
CA ARG A 262 31.57 8.73 16.71
C ARG A 262 32.44 8.88 15.46
N ASN A 263 31.95 8.54 14.27
CA ASN A 263 32.71 8.72 13.05
C ASN A 263 32.83 10.19 12.63
N LEU A 264 31.80 11.01 12.84
CA LEU A 264 31.88 12.46 12.67
C LEU A 264 32.94 13.09 13.60
N ASP A 265 33.01 12.64 14.86
CA ASP A 265 33.96 13.18 15.84
C ASP A 265 35.41 12.70 15.61
N ALA A 266 35.58 11.47 15.12
CA ALA A 266 36.89 10.80 15.06
C ALA A 266 37.62 10.93 13.72
N HIS A 267 36.92 11.27 12.63
CA HIS A 267 37.50 11.30 11.29
C HIS A 267 37.03 12.52 10.49
N GLU A 268 37.97 13.17 9.81
CA GLU A 268 37.63 14.19 8.80
C GLU A 268 37.23 13.52 7.49
N LEU A 269 36.20 14.08 6.84
CA LEU A 269 35.80 13.62 5.51
C LEU A 269 36.86 14.02 4.47
N PRO A 270 37.12 13.16 3.45
CA PRO A 270 38.07 13.49 2.37
C PRO A 270 37.71 14.80 1.66
N ALA A 271 38.70 15.66 1.42
CA ALA A 271 38.49 16.98 0.81
C ALA A 271 37.81 16.92 -0.56
N ASN A 272 38.12 15.90 -1.37
CA ASN A 272 37.51 15.68 -2.68
C ASN A 272 36.01 15.32 -2.61
N LEU A 273 35.50 14.86 -1.45
CA LEU A 273 34.08 14.62 -1.24
C LEU A 273 33.30 15.93 -1.00
N LEU A 274 33.98 16.91 -0.40
CA LEU A 274 33.44 18.22 -0.02
C LEU A 274 33.65 19.30 -1.08
N GLN A 275 34.51 19.05 -2.07
CA GLN A 275 34.70 19.94 -3.21
C GLN A 275 33.47 19.91 -4.13
N GLU A 276 32.87 21.07 -4.38
CA GLU A 276 31.66 21.18 -5.19
C GLU A 276 31.95 20.93 -6.68
N SER A 277 31.23 19.98 -7.25
CA SER A 277 31.16 19.73 -8.71
C SER A 277 30.62 20.94 -9.46
N GLU A 278 30.96 21.04 -10.75
CA GLU A 278 30.41 22.08 -11.63
C GLU A 278 28.88 22.04 -11.62
N TRP A 279 28.30 20.84 -11.73
CA TRP A 279 26.85 20.62 -11.61
C TRP A 279 26.26 21.17 -10.30
N ARG A 280 26.96 21.00 -9.18
CA ARG A 280 26.47 21.48 -7.88
C ARG A 280 26.59 22.99 -7.74
N GLN A 281 27.67 23.58 -8.26
CA GLN A 281 27.83 25.03 -8.31
C GLN A 281 26.72 25.68 -9.14
N GLU A 282 26.38 25.10 -10.31
CA GLU A 282 25.24 25.54 -11.11
C GLU A 282 23.91 25.45 -10.35
N LEU A 283 23.68 24.35 -9.62
CA LEU A 283 22.48 24.20 -8.79
C LEU A 283 22.40 25.25 -7.68
N MET A 284 23.51 25.56 -7.01
CA MET A 284 23.58 26.60 -5.98
C MET A 284 23.29 27.98 -6.55
N ASN A 285 23.80 28.28 -7.75
CA ASN A 285 23.52 29.53 -8.46
C ASN A 285 22.04 29.64 -8.87
N LYS A 286 21.44 28.52 -9.26
CA LYS A 286 20.05 28.46 -9.72
C LYS A 286 19.02 28.48 -8.57
N TYR A 287 19.38 27.90 -7.43
CA TYR A 287 18.45 27.66 -6.33
C TYR A 287 19.04 28.08 -4.97
N PRO A 288 18.57 29.20 -4.38
CA PRO A 288 19.11 29.75 -3.12
C PRO A 288 19.10 28.79 -1.93
N ASN A 289 18.24 27.78 -1.94
CA ASN A 289 18.10 26.80 -0.85
C ASN A 289 19.15 25.67 -0.91
N VAL A 290 19.93 25.57 -2.00
CA VAL A 290 20.99 24.56 -2.10
C VAL A 290 22.22 25.06 -1.35
N GLN A 291 22.54 24.40 -0.25
CA GLN A 291 23.64 24.81 0.62
C GLN A 291 25.00 24.19 0.20
N PRO A 292 26.13 24.82 0.55
CA PRO A 292 27.46 24.21 0.46
C PRO A 292 27.54 22.90 1.27
N LEU A 293 28.22 21.88 0.75
CA LEU A 293 28.38 20.57 1.41
C LEU A 293 29.05 20.70 2.78
N THR A 294 30.06 21.56 2.89
CA THR A 294 30.75 21.84 4.16
C THR A 294 29.81 22.39 5.22
N LYS A 295 28.84 23.23 4.82
CA LYS A 295 27.81 23.74 5.72
C LYS A 295 26.87 22.62 6.16
N MET A 296 26.42 21.78 5.23
CA MET A 296 25.54 20.64 5.55
C MET A 296 26.19 19.66 6.54
N VAL A 297 27.51 19.41 6.41
CA VAL A 297 28.26 18.56 7.37
C VAL A 297 28.27 19.21 8.76
N LYS A 298 28.64 20.50 8.85
CA LYS A 298 28.67 21.23 10.14
C LYS A 298 27.30 21.30 10.81
N GLU A 299 26.23 21.51 10.04
CA GLU A 299 24.86 21.50 10.58
C GLU A 299 24.52 20.11 11.17
N LEU A 300 24.91 19.03 10.49
CA LEU A 300 24.70 17.68 11.01
C LEU A 300 25.52 17.41 12.29
N GLU A 301 26.78 17.85 12.35
CA GLU A 301 27.64 17.76 13.54
C GLU A 301 27.02 18.51 14.73
N GLY A 302 26.47 19.70 14.49
CA GLY A 302 25.75 20.49 15.49
C GLY A 302 24.55 19.72 16.05
N VAL A 303 23.67 19.23 15.17
CA VAL A 303 22.50 18.42 15.57
C VAL A 303 22.91 17.14 16.31
N ALA A 304 23.99 16.49 15.88
CA ALA A 304 24.52 15.30 16.56
C ALA A 304 25.00 15.62 17.97
N THR A 305 25.74 16.70 18.14
CA THR A 305 26.31 17.11 19.43
C THR A 305 25.22 17.55 20.39
N GLU A 306 24.24 18.32 19.92
CA GLU A 306 23.07 18.73 20.68
C GLU A 306 22.31 17.50 21.20
N ASN A 307 21.90 16.59 20.32
CA ASN A 307 21.16 15.40 20.72
C ASN A 307 21.94 14.50 21.68
N PHE A 308 23.25 14.33 21.46
CA PHE A 308 24.10 13.53 22.33
C PHE A 308 24.20 14.10 23.74
N THR A 309 24.28 15.43 23.85
CA THR A 309 24.42 16.14 25.12
C THR A 309 23.08 16.21 25.86
N ASN A 310 22.01 16.65 25.19
CA ASN A 310 20.71 16.89 25.80
C ASN A 310 20.11 15.62 26.43
N TYR A 311 20.34 14.45 25.82
CA TYR A 311 19.81 13.17 26.30
C TYR A 311 20.87 12.26 26.90
N ASN A 312 22.09 12.76 27.17
CA ASN A 312 23.20 12.00 27.74
C ASN A 312 23.40 10.64 27.01
N LEU A 313 23.45 10.63 25.68
CA LEU A 313 23.48 9.40 24.87
C LEU A 313 24.78 8.59 25.02
N ALA A 314 25.74 9.09 25.80
CA ALA A 314 26.87 8.34 26.32
C ALA A 314 26.45 7.22 27.28
N PHE A 315 25.36 7.41 28.03
CA PHE A 315 24.82 6.44 28.97
C PHE A 315 23.92 5.42 28.27
N LYS A 316 23.89 4.20 28.80
CA LYS A 316 23.04 3.13 28.25
C LYS A 316 21.59 3.37 28.67
N PHE A 317 20.66 2.93 27.83
CA PHE A 317 19.24 2.96 28.15
C PHE A 317 18.87 1.73 28.96
N LYS A 318 17.98 1.89 29.95
CA LYS A 318 17.45 0.76 30.72
C LYS A 318 16.00 0.98 31.13
N THR A 319 15.12 0.02 30.89
CA THR A 319 13.75 0.07 31.41
C THR A 319 13.73 -0.19 32.92
N LYS A 320 13.07 0.68 33.70
CA LYS A 320 12.74 0.40 35.11
C LYS A 320 11.59 -0.60 35.15
N GLN A 321 11.83 -1.80 35.67
CA GLN A 321 10.81 -2.84 35.73
C GLN A 321 9.74 -2.50 36.77
N THR A 322 8.47 -2.41 36.35
CA THR A 322 7.31 -2.28 37.26
C THR A 322 6.35 -3.48 37.24
N SER A 323 6.48 -4.46 36.32
CA SER A 323 5.92 -5.83 36.45
C SER A 323 6.03 -6.64 35.16
N GLN A 324 6.38 -7.94 35.28
CA GLN A 324 6.22 -9.12 34.39
C GLN A 324 6.42 -9.03 32.85
N ARG A 325 6.49 -7.88 32.18
CA ARG A 325 6.68 -7.75 30.72
C ARG A 325 8.13 -7.40 30.37
N LYS A 326 8.78 -8.22 29.52
CA LYS A 326 10.14 -8.01 28.99
C LYS A 326 10.21 -7.07 27.76
N ARG A 327 9.07 -6.68 27.18
CA ARG A 327 9.01 -5.87 25.95
C ARG A 327 7.85 -4.87 25.96
N ASN A 328 8.08 -3.71 25.35
CA ASN A 328 7.09 -2.65 25.14
C ASN A 328 7.29 -2.03 23.74
N LEU A 329 6.27 -1.35 23.18
CA LEU A 329 6.41 -0.65 21.91
C LEU A 329 5.91 0.79 21.93
N ILE A 330 6.37 1.51 20.91
CA ILE A 330 5.67 2.66 20.34
C ILE A 330 5.35 2.36 18.88
N PHE A 331 4.06 2.31 18.55
CA PHE A 331 3.57 2.27 17.17
C PHE A 331 3.45 3.70 16.63
N GLN A 332 3.73 3.89 15.35
CA GLN A 332 3.60 5.18 14.70
C GLN A 332 3.00 5.07 13.30
N ASP A 333 1.86 5.70 13.11
CA ASP A 333 1.27 6.00 11.81
C ASP A 333 1.37 7.52 11.53
N PHE A 334 0.26 8.24 11.59
CA PHE A 334 0.20 9.69 11.65
C PHE A 334 0.36 10.24 13.08
N GLU A 335 0.28 9.41 14.13
CA GLU A 335 0.57 9.72 15.54
C GLU A 335 1.40 8.62 16.23
N TYR A 336 2.03 8.91 17.37
CA TYR A 336 2.67 7.94 18.24
C TYR A 336 1.68 7.31 19.24
N HIS A 337 1.69 5.98 19.31
CA HIS A 337 0.86 5.20 20.21
C HIS A 337 1.72 4.26 21.04
N THR A 338 1.76 4.49 22.35
CA THR A 338 2.40 3.57 23.28
C THR A 338 1.56 2.29 23.40
N ILE A 339 2.19 1.17 23.13
CA ILE A 339 1.63 -0.17 23.34
C ILE A 339 2.43 -0.80 24.47
N ALA A 340 1.99 -0.51 25.70
CA ALA A 340 2.62 -0.96 26.94
C ALA A 340 1.57 -1.51 27.93
N GLY A 341 1.97 -1.80 29.16
CA GLY A 341 1.09 -2.23 30.25
C GLY A 341 0.10 -1.15 30.71
N LYS A 342 0.04 -0.87 32.02
CA LYS A 342 -0.85 0.16 32.58
C LYS A 342 -0.44 1.61 32.24
N GLY A 343 0.79 1.83 31.74
CA GLY A 343 1.27 3.15 31.34
C GLY A 343 0.92 3.51 29.89
N LYS A 344 0.63 4.79 29.67
CA LYS A 344 0.35 5.39 28.35
C LYS A 344 1.56 6.14 27.77
N TYR A 345 2.52 6.52 28.61
CA TYR A 345 3.66 7.33 28.22
C TYR A 345 4.97 6.73 28.74
N PHE A 346 6.05 7.00 28.03
CA PHE A 346 7.39 6.62 28.42
C PHE A 346 8.15 7.85 28.91
N ASN A 347 8.39 7.89 30.20
CA ASN A 347 9.23 8.87 30.83
C ASN A 347 10.71 8.47 30.68
N LEU A 348 11.50 9.40 30.19
CA LEU A 348 12.94 9.34 30.01
C LEU A 348 13.56 10.30 31.02
N PHE A 349 14.43 9.78 31.88
CA PHE A 349 15.27 10.60 32.73
C PHE A 349 16.66 9.99 32.87
N THR A 350 17.64 10.85 33.05
CA THR A 350 19.03 10.45 33.23
C THR A 350 19.35 10.30 34.71
N ASP A 351 19.88 9.13 35.09
CA ASP A 351 20.49 8.90 36.39
C ASP A 351 22.01 8.94 36.26
N SER A 352 22.59 10.08 36.64
CA SER A 352 24.04 10.30 36.59
C SER A 352 24.82 9.42 37.56
N SER A 353 24.20 8.95 38.66
CA SER A 353 24.88 8.13 39.66
C SER A 353 25.10 6.69 39.15
N HIS A 354 24.07 6.10 38.54
CA HIS A 354 24.14 4.77 37.94
C HIS A 354 24.59 4.78 36.47
N LYS A 355 24.73 5.97 35.86
CA LYS A 355 25.09 6.18 34.45
C LYS A 355 24.15 5.48 33.47
N TYR A 356 22.84 5.58 33.75
CA TYR A 356 21.78 5.07 32.89
C TYR A 356 20.81 6.18 32.47
N ASN A 357 20.28 6.04 31.27
CA ASN A 357 19.05 6.70 30.84
C ASN A 357 17.90 5.73 31.11
N TYR A 358 17.08 6.02 32.12
CA TYR A 358 16.00 5.13 32.51
C TYR A 358 14.73 5.41 31.71
N LEU A 359 14.04 4.32 31.32
CA LEU A 359 12.73 4.35 30.70
C LEU A 359 11.69 3.86 31.72
N GLU A 360 10.74 4.70 32.08
CA GLU A 360 9.67 4.41 33.03
C GLU A 360 8.29 4.60 32.39
N LEU A 361 7.36 3.69 32.66
CA LEU A 361 6.01 3.78 32.13
C LEU A 361 5.12 4.58 33.08
N LEU A 362 4.57 5.70 32.59
CA LEU A 362 3.64 6.57 33.32
C LEU A 362 2.23 6.48 32.76
N VAL A 363 1.23 6.70 33.62
CA VAL A 363 -0.18 6.81 33.21
C VAL A 363 -0.44 8.18 32.57
N ASP A 364 0.11 9.22 33.18
CA ASP A 364 -0.01 10.60 32.75
C ASP A 364 1.18 11.03 31.90
N LYS A 365 0.97 12.06 31.07
CA LYS A 365 2.02 12.60 30.20
C LYS A 365 3.13 13.19 31.09
N PRO A 366 4.42 13.01 30.76
CA PRO A 366 5.51 13.66 31.48
C PRO A 366 5.31 15.19 31.53
N GLU A 367 5.69 15.82 32.63
CA GLU A 367 5.56 17.27 32.84
C GLU A 367 6.30 18.09 31.75
N SER A 368 7.42 17.56 31.26
CA SER A 368 8.18 18.12 30.14
C SER A 368 8.18 17.16 28.97
N PHE A 369 7.92 17.67 27.76
CA PHE A 369 8.00 16.86 26.53
C PHE A 369 9.40 16.28 26.29
N GLU A 370 10.46 16.97 26.72
CA GLU A 370 11.84 16.47 26.64
C GLU A 370 12.08 15.21 27.51
N HIS A 371 11.22 14.98 28.51
CA HIS A 371 11.20 13.74 29.28
C HIS A 371 10.33 12.66 28.63
N ASP A 372 9.63 12.92 27.53
CA ASP A 372 8.95 11.87 26.76
C ASP A 372 9.93 11.23 25.78
N ILE A 373 10.03 9.89 25.78
CA ILE A 373 10.89 9.18 24.81
C ILE A 373 10.53 9.52 23.35
N VAL A 374 9.28 9.91 23.07
CA VAL A 374 8.84 10.34 21.75
C VAL A 374 9.63 11.56 21.26
N ALA A 375 10.03 12.47 22.16
CA ALA A 375 10.86 13.63 21.83
C ALA A 375 12.25 13.18 21.32
N LEU A 376 12.92 12.29 22.06
CA LEU A 376 14.19 11.71 21.64
C LEU A 376 14.04 10.98 20.31
N ILE A 377 13.01 10.13 20.15
CA ILE A 377 12.76 9.41 18.89
C ILE A 377 12.60 10.40 17.73
N ASN A 378 11.82 11.47 17.89
CA ASN A 378 11.65 12.50 16.87
C ASN A 378 12.97 13.16 16.48
N ARG A 379 13.79 13.55 17.47
CA ARG A 379 15.11 14.16 17.22
C ARG A 379 16.08 13.20 16.54
N LEU A 380 16.10 11.93 16.94
CA LEU A 380 16.92 10.89 16.28
C LEU A 380 16.45 10.64 14.85
N ARG A 381 15.15 10.58 14.60
CA ARG A 381 14.61 10.45 13.23
C ARG A 381 14.96 11.65 12.37
N PHE A 382 14.86 12.85 12.91
CA PHE A 382 15.27 14.08 12.22
C PHE A 382 16.76 13.99 11.86
N PHE A 383 17.62 13.61 12.81
CA PHE A 383 19.04 13.36 12.56
C PHE A 383 19.27 12.33 11.44
N LEU A 384 18.61 11.16 11.48
CA LEU A 384 18.76 10.14 10.44
C LEU A 384 18.28 10.62 9.06
N LYS A 385 17.23 11.46 9.01
CA LYS A 385 16.76 12.09 7.77
C LYS A 385 17.77 13.12 7.25
N SER A 386 18.33 13.95 8.12
CA SER A 386 19.38 14.92 7.78
C SER A 386 20.65 14.21 7.28
N PHE A 387 21.07 13.15 7.96
CA PHE A 387 22.19 12.30 7.52
C PHE A 387 21.91 11.66 6.15
N LYS A 388 20.71 11.09 5.93
CA LYS A 388 20.30 10.57 4.62
C LYS A 388 20.45 11.63 3.52
N ASN A 389 19.96 12.85 3.76
CA ASN A 389 20.01 13.96 2.79
C ASN A 389 21.45 14.42 2.52
N LEU A 390 22.29 14.45 3.54
CA LEU A 390 23.73 14.72 3.42
C LEU A 390 24.40 13.66 2.54
N VAL A 391 24.22 12.37 2.86
CA VAL A 391 24.79 11.27 2.07
C VAL A 391 24.30 11.33 0.63
N LYS A 392 23.00 11.59 0.39
CA LYS A 392 22.43 11.75 -0.96
C LYS A 392 23.18 12.87 -1.71
N SER A 393 23.38 14.03 -1.08
CA SER A 393 24.06 15.19 -1.66
C SER A 393 25.53 14.92 -1.96
N LEU A 394 26.27 14.39 -0.99
CA LEU A 394 27.68 14.00 -1.15
C LEU A 394 27.85 12.95 -2.26
N SER A 395 26.94 11.98 -2.35
CA SER A 395 27.00 10.90 -3.34
C SER A 395 26.75 11.41 -4.76
N HIS A 396 25.80 12.32 -4.94
CA HIS A 396 25.56 12.96 -6.25
C HIS A 396 26.75 13.83 -6.64
N ASN A 397 27.29 14.61 -5.69
CA ASN A 397 28.47 15.42 -5.91
C ASN A 397 29.67 14.55 -6.33
N LEU A 398 29.96 13.48 -5.60
CA LEU A 398 31.03 12.53 -5.93
C LEU A 398 30.82 11.89 -7.31
N TYR A 399 29.60 11.49 -7.62
CA TYR A 399 29.25 10.92 -8.92
C TYR A 399 29.48 11.94 -10.06
N LYS A 400 29.08 13.19 -9.89
CA LYS A 400 29.22 14.27 -10.87
C LYS A 400 30.66 14.73 -11.04
N ASN A 401 31.38 14.97 -9.95
CA ASN A 401 32.83 15.25 -9.97
C ASN A 401 33.59 14.19 -10.77
N ARG A 402 33.22 12.92 -10.65
CA ARG A 402 33.88 11.82 -11.36
C ARG A 402 33.48 11.71 -12.83
N ILE A 403 32.35 12.28 -13.23
CA ILE A 403 31.97 12.43 -14.64
C ILE A 403 32.71 13.61 -15.26
N GLU A 404 32.72 14.75 -14.57
CA GLU A 404 33.34 16.01 -15.00
C GLU A 404 34.85 15.86 -15.18
N ASN A 405 35.52 15.17 -14.23
CA ASN A 405 36.97 14.98 -14.23
C ASN A 405 37.43 13.63 -14.84
N ARG A 406 36.60 12.99 -15.66
CA ARG A 406 36.86 11.62 -16.13
C ARG A 406 38.00 11.54 -17.16
N GLU A 407 39.07 10.81 -16.86
CA GLU A 407 40.07 10.42 -17.87
C GLU A 407 39.61 9.20 -18.72
N GLN A 408 40.16 9.02 -19.93
CA GLN A 408 39.73 7.97 -20.88
C GLN A 408 39.80 6.52 -20.33
N ASN A 409 40.61 6.28 -19.30
CA ASN A 409 40.84 4.96 -18.70
C ASN A 409 40.14 4.76 -17.34
N ASP A 410 39.38 5.73 -16.85
CA ASP A 410 38.69 5.62 -15.57
C ASP A 410 37.43 4.76 -15.64
N ASN A 411 37.30 3.88 -14.62
CA ASN A 411 36.12 3.06 -14.41
C ASN A 411 34.89 3.94 -14.11
N GLU A 412 33.74 3.60 -14.70
CA GLU A 412 32.47 4.27 -14.42
C GLU A 412 32.06 4.06 -12.96
N LEU A 413 32.09 5.13 -12.17
CA LEU A 413 31.48 5.13 -10.84
C LEU A 413 29.98 5.28 -10.99
N SER A 414 29.23 4.32 -10.47
CA SER A 414 27.77 4.42 -10.41
C SER A 414 27.32 5.29 -9.24
N LEU A 415 26.15 5.92 -9.35
CA LEU A 415 25.55 6.64 -8.22
C LEU A 415 25.35 5.74 -6.99
N HIS A 416 24.99 4.47 -7.21
CA HIS A 416 24.89 3.47 -6.15
C HIS A 416 26.25 3.18 -5.48
N SER A 417 27.32 3.08 -6.27
CA SER A 417 28.68 2.92 -5.78
C SER A 417 29.14 4.17 -5.03
N ALA A 418 28.77 5.36 -5.51
CA ALA A 418 29.03 6.61 -4.82
C ALA A 418 28.33 6.64 -3.45
N ILE A 419 27.05 6.24 -3.35
CA ILE A 419 26.35 6.08 -2.07
C ILE A 419 27.12 5.16 -1.12
N ARG A 420 27.55 3.99 -1.62
CA ARG A 420 28.32 3.05 -0.80
C ARG A 420 29.63 3.65 -0.31
N SER A 421 30.38 4.32 -1.18
CA SER A 421 31.64 4.97 -0.84
C SER A 421 31.45 6.08 0.20
N VAL A 422 30.37 6.86 0.09
CA VAL A 422 30.07 7.90 1.09
C VAL A 422 29.66 7.30 2.43
N LEU A 423 28.80 6.27 2.44
CA LEU A 423 28.43 5.58 3.68
C LEU A 423 29.65 4.92 4.36
N ASP A 424 30.56 4.37 3.56
CA ASP A 424 31.83 3.80 4.02
C ASP A 424 32.73 4.87 4.66
N ALA A 425 32.78 6.08 4.08
CA ALA A 425 33.49 7.22 4.67
C ALA A 425 32.91 7.66 6.04
N PHE A 426 31.66 7.31 6.35
CA PHE A 426 31.04 7.49 7.68
C PHE A 426 31.17 6.26 8.59
N GLY A 427 31.97 5.25 8.21
CA GLY A 427 32.19 4.04 9.01
C GLY A 427 30.95 3.13 9.14
N LEU A 428 30.02 3.21 8.18
CA LEU A 428 28.82 2.37 8.18
C LEU A 428 29.05 1.09 7.37
N GLU A 429 28.86 -0.05 8.03
CA GLU A 429 28.99 -1.39 7.44
C GLU A 429 27.76 -2.27 7.70
N GLY A 430 27.75 -3.47 7.10
CA GLY A 430 26.75 -4.50 7.36
C GLY A 430 25.29 -4.02 7.25
N ARG A 431 24.49 -4.25 8.30
CA ARG A 431 23.08 -3.87 8.36
C ARG A 431 22.86 -2.36 8.31
N GLN A 432 23.71 -1.56 8.95
CA GLN A 432 23.56 -0.10 8.99
C GLN A 432 23.76 0.53 7.62
N ARG A 433 24.81 0.08 6.89
CA ARG A 433 25.01 0.49 5.49
C ARG A 433 23.84 0.08 4.62
N HIS A 434 23.35 -1.15 4.77
CA HIS A 434 22.24 -1.63 3.95
C HIS A 434 20.94 -0.86 4.21
N PHE A 435 20.64 -0.53 5.47
CA PHE A 435 19.52 0.32 5.85
C PHE A 435 19.56 1.67 5.12
N PHE A 436 20.70 2.38 5.17
CA PHE A 436 20.83 3.67 4.48
C PHE A 436 20.93 3.57 2.97
N GLU A 437 21.62 2.56 2.42
CA GLU A 437 21.64 2.30 0.97
C GLU A 437 20.21 2.25 0.43
N ASN A 438 19.35 1.45 1.05
CA ASN A 438 17.96 1.35 0.62
C ASN A 438 17.20 2.64 0.94
N TYR A 439 17.34 3.21 2.14
CA TYR A 439 16.65 4.44 2.52
C TYR A 439 16.94 5.59 1.53
N ILE A 440 18.17 5.68 1.02
CA ILE A 440 18.57 6.69 0.02
C ILE A 440 18.09 6.32 -1.39
N LEU A 441 18.34 5.10 -1.86
CA LEU A 441 17.99 4.69 -3.23
C LEU A 441 16.48 4.76 -3.49
N ASN A 442 15.67 4.55 -2.46
CA ASN A 442 14.21 4.67 -2.53
C ASN A 442 13.71 6.14 -2.53
N ASP A 443 14.58 7.08 -2.16
CA ASP A 443 14.33 8.52 -2.06
C ASP A 443 14.95 9.31 -3.24
N GLN A 444 15.76 8.66 -4.08
CA GLN A 444 16.26 9.23 -5.34
C GLN A 444 15.16 9.47 -6.39
N ASP A 445 13.93 9.05 -6.09
CA ASP A 445 12.74 9.27 -6.93
C ASP A 445 12.19 10.70 -6.90
N LYS A 446 12.70 11.56 -6.00
CA LYS A 446 12.54 13.02 -6.11
C LYS A 446 13.74 13.54 -6.89
N ASP A 447 13.54 13.80 -8.19
CA ASP A 447 14.52 14.50 -9.02
C ASP A 447 15.02 15.74 -8.26
N PHE A 448 16.34 15.89 -8.14
CA PHE A 448 16.95 17.11 -7.57
C PHE A 448 16.50 18.39 -8.30
N ASN A 449 15.98 18.24 -9.53
CA ASN A 449 15.49 19.32 -10.38
C ASN A 449 13.98 19.57 -10.28
N ALA A 450 13.21 18.71 -9.61
CA ALA A 450 11.77 18.90 -9.43
C ALA A 450 11.51 19.73 -8.16
N ILE A 451 11.78 21.03 -8.25
CA ILE A 451 11.22 22.03 -7.32
C ILE A 451 9.69 22.16 -7.50
N ASN A 452 9.13 21.49 -8.51
CA ASN A 452 7.69 21.32 -8.63
C ASN A 452 7.18 20.28 -7.62
N PHE A 453 6.64 20.81 -6.51
CA PHE A 453 5.64 20.22 -5.61
C PHE A 453 5.19 18.81 -6.04
N SER A 454 5.73 17.77 -5.39
CA SER A 454 5.39 16.38 -5.69
C SER A 454 3.97 16.03 -5.20
N ILE A 455 3.44 14.88 -5.59
CA ILE A 455 2.09 14.35 -5.27
C ILE A 455 1.85 14.14 -3.75
N GLU A 456 2.84 14.41 -2.90
CA GLU A 456 2.97 13.90 -1.53
C GLU A 456 2.66 14.90 -0.41
N GLU A 457 2.53 16.21 -0.66
CA GLU A 457 2.60 17.21 0.45
C GLU A 457 1.41 17.23 1.41
N TYR A 458 0.23 16.76 1.01
CA TYR A 458 -0.96 16.68 1.86
C TYR A 458 -1.64 15.31 1.88
N ASP A 459 -0.95 14.31 1.35
CA ASP A 459 -1.45 12.94 1.45
C ASP A 459 -1.06 12.35 2.80
N LEU A 460 -1.99 12.33 3.75
CA LEU A 460 -1.80 11.78 5.09
C LEU A 460 -2.19 10.30 5.20
N THR A 461 -2.52 9.65 4.08
CA THR A 461 -2.95 8.25 4.07
C THR A 461 -1.78 7.29 4.29
N ILE A 462 -2.09 6.06 4.70
CA ILE A 462 -1.12 4.96 4.78
C ILE A 462 -0.44 4.70 3.44
N TYR A 463 -1.15 4.90 2.33
CA TYR A 463 -0.64 4.64 0.99
C TYR A 463 0.59 5.48 0.68
N SER A 464 0.63 6.74 1.08
CA SER A 464 1.78 7.62 0.82
C SER A 464 2.86 7.57 1.89
N ASN A 465 2.50 7.31 3.16
CA ASN A 465 3.41 7.46 4.29
C ASN A 465 3.89 6.16 4.93
N GLY A 466 3.11 5.09 4.82
CA GLY A 466 3.35 3.86 5.55
C GLY A 466 3.27 4.03 7.08
N PHE A 467 3.76 3.04 7.82
CA PHE A 467 3.80 3.05 9.29
C PHE A 467 5.18 2.65 9.82
N ARG A 468 5.40 2.82 11.12
CA ARG A 468 6.66 2.54 11.83
C ARG A 468 6.35 2.00 13.21
N TYR A 469 7.30 1.29 13.81
CA TYR A 469 7.23 1.03 15.24
C TYR A 469 8.62 0.85 15.86
N TYR A 470 8.68 1.02 17.17
CA TYR A 470 9.86 0.94 18.00
C TYR A 470 9.66 -0.18 19.02
N ASP A 471 10.52 -1.19 19.00
CA ASP A 471 10.50 -2.31 19.94
C ASP A 471 11.59 -2.15 20.99
N PHE A 472 11.16 -1.98 22.25
CA PHE A 472 12.01 -1.81 23.42
C PHE A 472 12.26 -3.19 24.02
N VAL A 473 13.44 -3.72 23.74
CA VAL A 473 13.81 -5.10 24.07
C VAL A 473 14.75 -5.12 25.27
N ASP A 474 14.31 -5.76 26.34
CA ASP A 474 15.15 -6.23 27.45
C ASP A 474 15.32 -7.75 27.34
N ASP A 475 16.57 -8.21 27.31
CA ASP A 475 16.94 -9.62 27.16
C ASP A 475 18.08 -9.96 28.13
N ASP A 476 18.16 -11.24 28.50
CA ASP A 476 19.16 -11.73 29.44
C ASP A 476 20.57 -11.67 28.81
N ASP A 477 20.68 -11.83 27.49
CA ASP A 477 21.92 -11.69 26.71
C ASP A 477 22.44 -10.24 26.66
N HIS A 478 21.62 -9.27 27.07
CA HIS A 478 22.03 -7.87 27.21
C HIS A 478 21.39 -7.22 28.43
N ALA A 479 21.48 -7.88 29.58
CA ALA A 479 20.88 -7.44 30.84
C ALA A 479 21.19 -5.98 31.24
N LEU A 480 22.35 -5.44 30.82
CA LEU A 480 22.78 -4.07 31.12
C LEU A 480 22.26 -3.00 30.16
N ARG A 481 21.42 -3.34 29.16
CA ARG A 481 20.80 -2.33 28.31
C ARG A 481 19.45 -2.78 27.74
N THR A 482 18.57 -1.81 27.54
CA THR A 482 17.39 -1.93 26.68
C THR A 482 17.79 -1.51 25.27
N LYS A 483 17.49 -2.35 24.27
CA LYS A 483 17.66 -2.02 22.85
C LYS A 483 16.38 -1.40 22.31
N ILE A 484 16.50 -0.38 21.47
CA ILE A 484 15.37 0.24 20.79
C ILE A 484 15.48 -0.12 19.29
N LEU A 485 14.76 -1.16 18.90
CA LEU A 485 14.72 -1.63 17.51
C LEU A 485 13.72 -0.80 16.71
N PHE A 486 14.18 -0.19 15.63
CA PHE A 486 13.37 0.62 14.73
C PHE A 486 12.98 -0.16 13.47
N PHE A 487 11.67 -0.24 13.23
CA PHE A 487 11.07 -0.81 12.03
C PHE A 487 10.40 0.30 11.20
N ASN A 488 10.74 0.36 9.91
CA ASN A 488 10.28 1.42 9.01
C ASN A 488 9.59 0.84 7.76
N TYR A 489 8.28 1.01 7.63
CA TYR A 489 7.47 0.48 6.53
C TYR A 489 6.89 1.60 5.65
N GLU A 490 7.75 2.42 5.02
CA GLU A 490 7.31 3.59 4.20
C GLU A 490 6.87 3.24 2.78
N LYS A 491 7.08 2.00 2.36
CA LYS A 491 6.74 1.52 1.02
C LYS A 491 5.38 0.86 1.05
N THR A 492 4.55 1.19 0.06
CA THR A 492 3.26 0.55 -0.17
C THR A 492 3.13 0.14 -1.63
N PRO A 493 2.33 -0.90 -1.93
CA PRO A 493 2.00 -1.27 -3.31
C PRO A 493 1.38 -0.11 -4.10
N GLU A 494 0.50 0.69 -3.49
CA GLU A 494 -0.16 1.84 -4.11
C GLU A 494 0.85 2.92 -4.50
N LYS A 495 1.79 3.25 -3.60
CA LYS A 495 2.86 4.23 -3.89
C LYS A 495 3.78 3.76 -5.01
N PHE A 496 4.12 2.46 -5.04
CA PHE A 496 4.90 1.88 -6.13
C PHE A 496 4.17 2.02 -7.47
N LEU A 497 2.87 1.69 -7.51
CA LEU A 497 2.08 1.75 -8.73
C LEU A 497 1.89 3.20 -9.21
N LEU A 498 1.64 4.17 -8.32
CA LEU A 498 1.56 5.58 -8.68
C LEU A 498 2.86 6.06 -9.35
N ARG A 499 4.01 5.76 -8.75
CA ARG A 499 5.33 6.10 -9.32
C ARG A 499 5.59 5.43 -10.66
N LEU A 500 5.15 4.18 -10.82
CA LEU A 500 5.25 3.48 -12.09
C LEU A 500 4.40 4.17 -13.17
N CYS A 501 3.18 4.56 -12.83
CA CYS A 501 2.25 5.25 -13.73
C CYS A 501 2.68 6.70 -14.06
N GLU A 502 3.51 7.33 -13.23
CA GLU A 502 4.13 8.62 -13.57
C GLU A 502 5.17 8.47 -14.69
N LYS A 503 5.93 7.37 -14.67
CA LYS A 503 7.04 7.12 -15.60
C LYS A 503 6.66 6.33 -16.85
N ALA A 504 5.62 5.52 -16.77
CA ALA A 504 5.25 4.56 -17.81
C ALA A 504 3.73 4.49 -18.00
N LYS A 505 3.31 4.00 -19.17
CA LYS A 505 1.93 3.55 -19.38
C LYS A 505 1.76 2.16 -18.79
N VAL A 506 0.84 2.01 -17.84
CA VAL A 506 0.54 0.73 -17.20
C VAL A 506 -0.83 0.24 -17.64
N ILE A 507 -0.91 -1.00 -18.09
CA ILE A 507 -2.15 -1.70 -18.42
C ILE A 507 -2.28 -2.89 -17.48
N GLY A 508 -3.15 -2.76 -16.47
CA GLY A 508 -3.47 -3.82 -15.53
C GLY A 508 -4.55 -4.73 -16.10
N ILE A 509 -4.28 -6.03 -16.16
CA ILE A 509 -5.16 -7.02 -16.81
C ILE A 509 -5.53 -8.09 -15.80
N SER A 510 -6.81 -8.21 -15.47
CA SER A 510 -7.32 -9.28 -14.62
C SER A 510 -8.84 -9.30 -14.68
N ALA A 511 -9.46 -10.48 -14.70
CA ALA A 511 -10.94 -10.61 -14.67
C ALA A 511 -11.59 -9.96 -13.44
N THR A 512 -10.78 -9.61 -12.43
CA THR A 512 -11.20 -9.00 -11.17
C THR A 512 -10.48 -7.67 -10.90
N ALA A 513 -9.88 -7.04 -11.93
CA ALA A 513 -9.08 -5.82 -11.78
C ALA A 513 -9.86 -4.65 -11.15
N ASN A 514 -11.16 -4.53 -11.45
CA ASN A 514 -12.03 -3.46 -10.94
C ASN A 514 -12.81 -3.84 -9.67
N ILE A 515 -12.66 -5.06 -9.12
CA ILE A 515 -13.33 -5.41 -7.87
C ILE A 515 -12.74 -4.57 -6.74
N LYS A 516 -13.60 -3.76 -6.11
CA LYS A 516 -13.25 -2.85 -5.01
C LYS A 516 -13.02 -3.61 -3.70
N THR A 517 -11.77 -3.97 -3.46
CA THR A 517 -11.33 -4.58 -2.20
C THR A 517 -9.92 -4.13 -1.85
N VAL A 518 -9.72 -3.45 -0.73
CA VAL A 518 -8.39 -2.98 -0.31
C VAL A 518 -7.51 -4.06 0.33
N THR A 519 -8.08 -5.21 0.67
CA THR A 519 -7.34 -6.36 1.23
C THR A 519 -6.99 -7.39 0.17
N GLY A 520 -7.74 -7.45 -0.93
CA GLY A 520 -7.51 -8.35 -2.05
C GLY A 520 -7.03 -7.67 -3.32
N ASN A 521 -7.05 -6.34 -3.42
CA ASN A 521 -6.66 -5.56 -4.59
C ASN A 521 -6.10 -4.20 -4.12
N TYR A 522 -5.57 -3.41 -5.05
CA TYR A 522 -5.23 -2.00 -4.79
C TYR A 522 -6.49 -1.20 -4.43
N ASP A 523 -6.32 -0.11 -3.68
CA ASP A 523 -7.40 0.88 -3.54
C ASP A 523 -7.57 1.64 -4.85
N ILE A 524 -8.51 1.17 -5.68
CA ILE A 524 -8.79 1.73 -7.01
C ILE A 524 -9.33 3.16 -6.90
N ASP A 525 -10.13 3.47 -5.88
CA ASP A 525 -10.69 4.79 -5.68
C ASP A 525 -9.59 5.79 -5.27
N TYR A 526 -8.64 5.37 -4.43
CA TYR A 526 -7.43 6.13 -4.14
C TYR A 526 -6.57 6.37 -5.39
N LEU A 527 -6.31 5.34 -6.19
CA LEU A 527 -5.52 5.45 -7.43
C LEU A 527 -6.19 6.37 -8.45
N LYS A 528 -7.50 6.24 -8.66
CA LYS A 528 -8.29 7.10 -9.57
C LYS A 528 -8.17 8.57 -9.16
N ARG A 529 -8.32 8.86 -7.86
CA ARG A 529 -8.17 10.23 -7.33
C ARG A 529 -6.76 10.79 -7.52
N LYS A 530 -5.72 9.97 -7.35
CA LYS A 530 -4.30 10.40 -7.41
C LYS A 530 -3.76 10.53 -8.83
N LEU A 531 -4.17 9.64 -9.73
CA LEU A 531 -3.74 9.66 -11.13
C LEU A 531 -4.56 10.61 -11.98
N ASP A 532 -5.80 10.90 -11.60
CA ASP A 532 -6.67 11.86 -12.28
C ASP A 532 -6.86 11.51 -13.78
N ALA A 533 -6.57 12.42 -14.71
CA ALA A 533 -6.63 12.21 -16.15
C ALA A 533 -5.65 11.12 -16.63
N ARG A 534 -4.69 10.71 -15.78
CA ARG A 534 -3.81 9.57 -16.01
C ARG A 534 -4.40 8.24 -15.51
N PHE A 535 -5.58 8.24 -14.88
CA PHE A 535 -6.39 7.05 -14.72
C PHE A 535 -7.36 6.98 -15.89
N HIS A 536 -7.10 6.07 -16.82
CA HIS A 536 -7.83 5.97 -18.07
C HIS A 536 -9.00 5.02 -17.89
N GLU A 537 -10.21 5.55 -17.95
CA GLU A 537 -11.42 4.73 -17.97
C GLU A 537 -11.81 4.38 -19.40
N LEU A 538 -12.37 3.18 -19.57
CA LEU A 538 -12.97 2.79 -20.83
C LEU A 538 -14.23 3.63 -21.07
N SER A 539 -14.35 4.16 -22.29
CA SER A 539 -15.58 4.82 -22.72
C SER A 539 -16.77 3.85 -22.69
N GLU A 540 -17.98 4.39 -22.56
CA GLU A 540 -19.20 3.58 -22.57
C GLU A 540 -19.34 2.78 -23.87
N THR A 541 -18.87 3.34 -25.00
CA THR A 541 -18.76 2.61 -26.27
C THR A 541 -17.88 1.38 -26.15
N TYR A 542 -16.67 1.49 -25.58
CA TYR A 542 -15.78 0.34 -25.42
C TYR A 542 -16.33 -0.71 -24.44
N LYS A 543 -16.97 -0.26 -23.35
CA LYS A 543 -17.65 -1.17 -22.41
C LYS A 543 -18.76 -1.96 -23.12
N ASN A 544 -19.60 -1.29 -23.90
CA ASN A 544 -20.68 -1.92 -24.66
C ASN A 544 -20.14 -2.85 -25.75
N SER A 545 -19.04 -2.50 -26.42
CA SER A 545 -18.36 -3.38 -27.37
C SER A 545 -17.82 -4.65 -26.70
N LEU A 546 -17.26 -4.55 -25.47
CA LEU A 546 -16.83 -5.72 -24.70
C LEU A 546 -18.01 -6.60 -24.30
N LYS A 547 -19.11 -6.02 -23.82
CA LYS A 547 -20.36 -6.75 -23.49
C LYS A 547 -20.89 -7.49 -24.73
N SER A 548 -20.95 -6.80 -25.86
CA SER A 548 -21.42 -7.37 -27.13
C SER A 548 -20.52 -8.51 -27.62
N ALA A 549 -19.20 -8.32 -27.57
CA ALA A 549 -18.25 -9.36 -27.95
C ALA A 549 -18.36 -10.60 -27.04
N PHE A 550 -18.57 -10.41 -25.73
CA PHE A 550 -18.79 -11.50 -24.79
C PHE A 550 -20.11 -12.23 -25.07
N ALA A 551 -21.18 -11.50 -25.39
CA ALA A 551 -22.46 -12.09 -25.77
C ALA A 551 -22.35 -12.94 -27.05
N ILE A 552 -21.63 -12.48 -28.07
CA ILE A 552 -21.38 -13.24 -29.31
C ILE A 552 -20.54 -14.50 -29.02
N GLN A 553 -19.50 -14.38 -28.18
CA GLN A 553 -18.68 -15.54 -27.76
C GLN A 553 -19.48 -16.60 -26.97
N ASN A 554 -20.64 -16.21 -26.43
CA ASN A 554 -21.51 -17.07 -25.62
C ASN A 554 -22.93 -17.13 -26.22
N GLU A 555 -23.09 -16.92 -27.52
CA GLU A 555 -24.40 -16.85 -28.19
C GLU A 555 -25.24 -18.12 -27.94
N ASN A 556 -24.59 -19.28 -27.90
CA ASN A 556 -25.22 -20.58 -27.74
C ASN A 556 -25.22 -21.09 -26.29
N TYR A 557 -24.90 -20.23 -25.31
CA TYR A 557 -24.77 -20.65 -23.91
C TYR A 557 -26.10 -21.10 -23.28
N SER A 558 -27.24 -20.68 -23.83
CA SER A 558 -28.58 -21.16 -23.44
C SER A 558 -28.79 -22.68 -23.61
N LYS A 559 -27.90 -23.36 -24.34
CA LYS A 559 -27.88 -24.84 -24.48
C LYS A 559 -27.21 -25.54 -23.30
N VAL A 560 -26.60 -24.80 -22.38
CA VAL A 560 -25.92 -25.31 -21.19
C VAL A 560 -26.80 -25.02 -19.97
N ASN A 561 -27.10 -26.06 -19.19
CA ASN A 561 -27.80 -25.93 -17.92
C ASN A 561 -26.80 -25.85 -16.78
N ILE A 562 -26.88 -24.80 -15.96
CA ILE A 562 -26.05 -24.62 -14.76
C ILE A 562 -26.91 -24.91 -13.53
N TYR A 563 -26.51 -25.91 -12.74
CA TYR A 563 -27.16 -26.28 -11.49
C TYR A 563 -26.34 -25.75 -10.32
N VAL A 564 -26.98 -24.97 -9.45
CA VAL A 564 -26.35 -24.40 -8.26
C VAL A 564 -26.97 -25.00 -6.99
N GLU A 565 -26.12 -25.47 -6.07
CA GLU A 565 -26.55 -25.97 -4.75
C GLU A 565 -25.67 -25.37 -3.64
N PHE A 566 -26.29 -24.71 -2.66
CA PHE A 566 -25.63 -24.28 -1.43
C PHE A 566 -25.71 -25.39 -0.37
N ILE A 567 -24.57 -25.85 0.13
CA ILE A 567 -24.45 -26.98 1.06
C ILE A 567 -24.19 -26.49 2.49
N GLU A 568 -25.02 -26.94 3.42
CA GLU A 568 -24.79 -26.90 4.86
C GLU A 568 -25.51 -28.06 5.57
N ILE A 569 -25.16 -28.31 6.83
CA ILE A 569 -25.97 -29.16 7.71
C ILE A 569 -27.21 -28.35 8.10
N ASN A 570 -28.35 -28.65 7.46
CA ASN A 570 -29.59 -27.89 7.56
C ASN A 570 -30.70 -28.61 8.35
N LYS A 571 -30.39 -29.72 9.02
CA LYS A 571 -31.33 -30.46 9.87
C LYS A 571 -31.00 -30.30 11.35
N ASP A 572 -32.04 -30.41 12.18
CA ASP A 572 -31.92 -30.37 13.66
C ASP A 572 -30.90 -31.38 14.19
N SER A 573 -30.74 -32.53 13.51
CA SER A 573 -29.68 -33.50 13.78
C SER A 573 -28.66 -33.55 12.63
N PRO A 574 -27.36 -33.29 12.89
CA PRO A 574 -26.29 -33.50 11.93
C PRO A 574 -26.26 -34.92 11.36
N PHE A 575 -26.59 -35.92 12.18
CA PHE A 575 -26.66 -37.32 11.75
C PHE A 575 -27.69 -37.55 10.64
N ASP A 576 -28.81 -36.82 10.64
CA ASP A 576 -29.84 -36.94 9.60
C ASP A 576 -29.36 -36.47 8.23
N CYS A 577 -28.39 -35.56 8.18
CA CYS A 577 -27.73 -35.14 6.94
C CYS A 577 -26.77 -36.23 6.44
N PHE A 578 -26.06 -36.92 7.34
CA PHE A 578 -25.19 -38.05 6.97
C PHE A 578 -26.00 -39.25 6.46
N LYS A 579 -27.17 -39.53 7.03
CA LYS A 579 -28.09 -40.55 6.50
C LYS A 579 -28.49 -40.28 5.05
N GLU A 580 -28.67 -39.03 4.66
CA GLU A 580 -28.94 -38.71 3.25
C GLU A 580 -27.75 -38.99 2.35
N ILE A 581 -26.52 -38.82 2.82
CA ILE A 581 -25.32 -39.10 2.02
C ILE A 581 -25.20 -40.61 1.77
N PHE A 582 -25.21 -41.41 2.84
CA PHE A 582 -24.92 -42.84 2.74
C PHE A 582 -26.16 -43.70 2.42
N ILE A 583 -27.38 -43.16 2.54
CA ILE A 583 -28.66 -43.86 2.31
C ILE A 583 -28.93 -44.95 3.37
N ASP A 584 -27.91 -45.73 3.73
CA ASP A 584 -27.90 -46.72 4.79
C ASP A 584 -27.62 -46.10 6.17
N ARG A 585 -28.40 -46.51 7.17
CA ARG A 585 -28.33 -45.96 8.53
C ARG A 585 -27.05 -46.39 9.26
N ASP A 586 -26.63 -47.64 9.10
CA ASP A 586 -25.51 -48.18 9.87
C ASP A 586 -24.17 -47.65 9.35
N THR A 587 -24.03 -47.55 8.03
CA THR A 587 -22.88 -46.93 7.37
C THR A 587 -22.81 -45.43 7.67
N ALA A 588 -23.96 -44.73 7.64
CA ALA A 588 -24.01 -43.34 8.09
C ALA A 588 -23.56 -43.20 9.54
N LYS A 589 -24.00 -44.10 10.43
CA LYS A 589 -23.65 -44.07 11.86
C LYS A 589 -22.17 -44.33 12.07
N PHE A 590 -21.62 -45.31 11.36
CA PHE A 590 -20.20 -45.64 11.40
C PHE A 590 -19.33 -44.43 11.01
N HIS A 591 -19.56 -43.84 9.84
CA HIS A 591 -18.77 -42.69 9.36
C HIS A 591 -18.97 -41.45 10.22
N TYR A 592 -20.21 -41.17 10.65
CA TYR A 592 -20.50 -40.07 11.56
C TYR A 592 -19.76 -40.21 12.89
N SER A 593 -19.86 -41.37 13.55
CA SER A 593 -19.18 -41.63 14.82
C SER A 593 -17.66 -41.63 14.67
N LYS A 594 -17.12 -42.15 13.56
CA LYS A 594 -15.68 -42.16 13.27
C LYS A 594 -15.14 -40.74 13.12
N ILE A 595 -15.82 -39.89 12.35
CA ILE A 595 -15.45 -38.47 12.20
C ILE A 595 -15.54 -37.76 13.56
N GLN A 596 -16.61 -37.99 14.32
CA GLN A 596 -16.76 -37.40 15.66
C GLN A 596 -15.66 -37.80 16.64
N PHE A 597 -15.16 -39.04 16.54
CA PHE A 597 -14.07 -39.51 17.39
C PHE A 597 -12.72 -38.87 17.02
N GLU A 598 -12.49 -38.62 15.72
CA GLU A 598 -11.24 -38.04 15.22
C GLU A 598 -11.11 -36.53 15.49
N ILE A 599 -12.24 -35.80 15.46
CA ILE A 599 -12.25 -34.34 15.59
C ILE A 599 -12.16 -33.89 17.05
N SER A 600 -11.52 -32.74 17.26
CA SER A 600 -11.35 -32.14 18.59
C SER A 600 -12.71 -31.77 19.23
N PRO A 601 -12.88 -31.96 20.55
CA PRO A 601 -14.12 -31.61 21.27
C PRO A 601 -14.53 -30.14 21.11
N ASP A 602 -13.56 -29.23 21.08
CA ASP A 602 -13.80 -27.78 21.10
C ASP A 602 -14.29 -27.21 19.76
N ASP A 603 -14.06 -27.92 18.63
CA ASP A 603 -14.35 -27.46 17.26
C ASP A 603 -15.30 -28.42 16.50
N ASN A 604 -16.01 -29.28 17.22
CA ASN A 604 -16.71 -30.46 16.68
C ASN A 604 -17.63 -30.13 15.50
N TYR A 605 -18.53 -29.15 15.62
CA TYR A 605 -19.50 -28.85 14.56
C TYR A 605 -18.86 -28.26 13.29
N TYR A 606 -17.86 -27.37 13.43
CA TYR A 606 -17.19 -26.76 12.28
C TYR A 606 -16.42 -27.80 11.45
N LEU A 607 -15.68 -28.69 12.13
CA LEU A 607 -14.94 -29.76 11.48
C LEU A 607 -15.90 -30.81 10.87
N LEU A 608 -16.96 -31.18 11.59
CA LEU A 608 -17.99 -32.08 11.09
C LEU A 608 -18.65 -31.55 9.81
N ASN A 609 -19.03 -30.26 9.78
CA ASN A 609 -19.61 -29.63 8.59
C ASN A 609 -18.60 -29.58 7.42
N ARG A 610 -17.30 -29.44 7.70
CA ARG A 610 -16.26 -29.54 6.67
C ARG A 610 -16.25 -30.93 6.01
N TYR A 611 -16.28 -32.02 6.78
CA TYR A 611 -16.38 -33.37 6.21
C TYR A 611 -17.69 -33.54 5.44
N TYR A 612 -18.82 -33.15 6.03
CA TYR A 612 -20.14 -33.28 5.42
C TYR A 612 -20.19 -32.65 4.01
N ARG A 613 -19.72 -31.41 3.85
CA ARG A 613 -19.76 -30.71 2.56
C ARG A 613 -18.89 -31.39 1.50
N ILE A 614 -17.73 -31.91 1.88
CA ILE A 614 -16.85 -32.67 0.97
C ILE A 614 -17.53 -33.99 0.55
N LEU A 615 -18.10 -34.73 1.50
CA LEU A 615 -18.80 -35.98 1.24
C LEU A 615 -20.04 -35.77 0.36
N LYS A 616 -20.81 -34.70 0.61
CA LYS A 616 -21.96 -34.31 -0.21
C LYS A 616 -21.53 -33.96 -1.65
N ALA A 617 -20.47 -33.17 -1.81
CA ALA A 617 -19.93 -32.85 -3.13
C ALA A 617 -19.45 -34.11 -3.88
N PHE A 618 -18.78 -35.03 -3.18
CA PHE A 618 -18.36 -36.30 -3.75
C PHE A 618 -19.56 -37.19 -4.13
N LYS A 619 -20.60 -37.24 -3.29
CA LYS A 619 -21.84 -37.96 -3.62
C LYS A 619 -22.45 -37.45 -4.92
N VAL A 620 -22.59 -36.14 -5.09
CA VAL A 620 -23.13 -35.55 -6.32
C VAL A 620 -22.27 -35.92 -7.54
N PHE A 621 -20.94 -35.88 -7.39
CA PHE A 621 -20.02 -36.36 -8.43
C PHE A 621 -20.20 -37.83 -8.78
N ALA A 622 -20.36 -38.71 -7.78
CA ALA A 622 -20.52 -40.14 -7.98
C ALA A 622 -21.89 -40.50 -8.58
N GLU A 623 -22.94 -39.81 -8.15
CA GLU A 623 -24.34 -40.06 -8.56
C GLU A 623 -24.63 -39.57 -9.98
N LYS A 624 -24.02 -38.46 -10.43
CA LYS A 624 -24.27 -37.88 -11.76
C LYS A 624 -23.23 -38.34 -12.78
N ASP A 625 -23.61 -39.28 -13.66
CA ASP A 625 -22.72 -39.89 -14.67
C ASP A 625 -22.13 -38.89 -15.68
N GLU A 626 -22.86 -37.80 -15.92
CA GLU A 626 -22.51 -36.70 -16.82
C GLU A 626 -21.33 -35.86 -16.32
N ILE A 627 -21.06 -35.88 -15.00
CA ILE A 627 -19.91 -35.18 -14.43
C ILE A 627 -18.66 -36.00 -14.71
N LYS A 628 -17.72 -35.46 -15.48
CA LYS A 628 -16.44 -36.12 -15.78
C LYS A 628 -15.32 -35.58 -14.90
N GLY A 629 -15.10 -34.27 -14.95
CA GLY A 629 -14.16 -33.59 -14.07
C GLY A 629 -14.89 -32.80 -13.00
N PHE A 630 -14.57 -33.05 -11.73
CA PHE A 630 -15.08 -32.29 -10.60
C PHE A 630 -13.92 -31.65 -9.82
N LEU A 631 -13.95 -30.33 -9.64
CA LEU A 631 -12.94 -29.60 -8.88
C LEU A 631 -13.49 -29.21 -7.50
N CYS A 632 -12.86 -29.66 -6.42
CA CYS A 632 -13.23 -29.36 -5.04
C CYS A 632 -12.19 -28.41 -4.42
N LEU A 633 -12.54 -27.13 -4.27
CA LEU A 633 -11.66 -26.09 -3.74
C LEU A 633 -11.91 -25.85 -2.26
N LEU A 634 -10.87 -26.07 -1.45
CA LEU A 634 -10.91 -26.02 0.01
C LEU A 634 -9.96 -24.96 0.58
N ASN A 635 -10.22 -24.52 1.81
CA ASN A 635 -9.26 -23.71 2.57
C ASN A 635 -8.11 -24.55 3.17
N LYS A 636 -8.39 -25.82 3.48
CA LYS A 636 -7.43 -26.79 4.02
C LYS A 636 -7.53 -28.08 3.21
N ILE A 637 -6.38 -28.57 2.74
CA ILE A 637 -6.27 -29.81 1.96
C ILE A 637 -6.22 -31.00 2.93
N PRO A 638 -6.93 -32.11 2.64
CA PRO A 638 -6.87 -33.33 3.45
C PRO A 638 -5.47 -33.94 3.45
N LYS A 639 -5.04 -34.49 4.59
CA LYS A 639 -3.77 -35.20 4.75
C LYS A 639 -3.98 -36.48 5.55
N GLU A 640 -3.17 -37.50 5.28
CA GLU A 640 -3.18 -38.76 6.04
C GLU A 640 -2.90 -38.47 7.53
N GLY A 641 -3.75 -39.00 8.43
CA GLY A 641 -3.65 -38.79 9.87
C GLY A 641 -3.88 -37.37 10.41
N ASP A 642 -4.36 -36.42 9.60
CA ASP A 642 -4.61 -35.04 10.06
C ASP A 642 -5.96 -34.93 10.80
N THR A 643 -5.90 -34.67 12.10
CA THR A 643 -7.07 -34.60 12.99
C THR A 643 -8.10 -33.52 12.63
N LYS A 644 -7.72 -32.52 11.80
CA LYS A 644 -8.63 -31.47 11.35
C LYS A 644 -9.25 -31.76 9.98
N LEU A 645 -8.65 -32.66 9.18
CA LEU A 645 -9.19 -33.14 7.90
C LEU A 645 -8.37 -34.35 7.40
N ASN A 646 -8.78 -35.54 7.80
CA ASN A 646 -8.10 -36.80 7.58
C ASN A 646 -8.47 -37.38 6.20
N LEU A 647 -7.47 -37.61 5.36
CA LEU A 647 -7.66 -38.15 4.00
C LEU A 647 -8.15 -39.60 4.01
N ASP A 648 -7.70 -40.42 4.96
CA ASP A 648 -8.03 -41.85 5.00
C ASP A 648 -9.52 -42.06 5.30
N ILE A 649 -10.05 -41.27 6.24
CA ILE A 649 -11.49 -41.26 6.57
C ILE A 649 -12.32 -40.85 5.34
N LEU A 650 -11.88 -39.83 4.59
CA LEU A 650 -12.56 -39.42 3.36
C LEU A 650 -12.51 -40.52 2.30
N GLN A 651 -11.37 -41.17 2.08
CA GLN A 651 -11.21 -42.23 1.07
C GLN A 651 -12.09 -43.46 1.38
N GLU A 652 -12.19 -43.84 2.65
CA GLU A 652 -13.08 -44.92 3.10
C GLU A 652 -14.55 -44.54 2.87
N ALA A 653 -14.95 -43.35 3.31
CA ALA A 653 -16.31 -42.84 3.09
C ALA A 653 -16.67 -42.74 1.60
N PHE A 654 -15.75 -42.25 0.76
CA PHE A 654 -15.92 -42.22 -0.69
C PHE A 654 -16.10 -43.62 -1.28
N SER A 655 -15.31 -44.60 -0.81
CA SER A 655 -15.40 -45.99 -1.28
C SER A 655 -16.75 -46.59 -0.94
N ASP A 656 -17.27 -46.33 0.26
CA ASP A 656 -18.58 -46.82 0.66
C ASP A 656 -19.72 -46.09 -0.08
N ILE A 657 -19.61 -44.78 -0.32
CA ILE A 657 -20.56 -44.04 -1.19
C ILE A 657 -20.62 -44.68 -2.59
N VAL A 658 -19.47 -45.02 -3.17
CA VAL A 658 -19.40 -45.65 -4.50
C VAL A 658 -20.10 -47.03 -4.50
N LYS A 659 -19.85 -47.85 -3.48
CA LYS A 659 -20.51 -49.16 -3.32
C LYS A 659 -22.02 -49.03 -3.16
N LEU A 660 -22.45 -48.11 -2.30
CA LEU A 660 -23.87 -47.85 -2.01
C LEU A 660 -24.63 -47.35 -3.24
N LEU A 661 -23.96 -46.61 -4.13
CA LEU A 661 -24.52 -46.18 -5.41
C LEU A 661 -24.40 -47.23 -6.53
N SER A 662 -23.74 -48.37 -6.26
CA SER A 662 -23.45 -49.42 -7.24
C SER A 662 -22.71 -48.89 -8.49
N LYS A 663 -21.70 -48.05 -8.27
CA LYS A 663 -20.93 -47.35 -9.33
C LYS A 663 -19.47 -47.81 -9.45
N GLU A 664 -19.10 -48.93 -8.84
CA GLU A 664 -17.71 -49.42 -8.75
C GLU A 664 -17.01 -49.52 -10.11
N SER A 665 -17.74 -49.87 -11.17
CA SER A 665 -17.24 -49.99 -12.54
C SER A 665 -16.70 -48.66 -13.13
N PHE A 666 -17.18 -47.51 -12.66
CA PHE A 666 -16.69 -46.20 -13.06
C PHE A 666 -15.42 -45.77 -12.32
N PHE A 667 -15.02 -46.51 -11.27
CA PHE A 667 -14.00 -46.08 -10.30
C PHE A 667 -12.90 -47.11 -10.06
N THR A 668 -12.89 -48.23 -10.79
CA THR A 668 -11.89 -49.29 -10.71
C THR A 668 -11.12 -49.44 -12.03
N ASN A 669 -9.79 -49.47 -11.96
CA ASN A 669 -8.91 -49.86 -13.07
C ASN A 669 -8.15 -51.14 -12.66
N ASN A 670 -7.96 -52.07 -13.61
CA ASN A 670 -7.42 -53.43 -13.43
C ASN A 670 -5.95 -53.55 -12.92
N THR A 671 -5.35 -52.50 -12.34
CA THR A 671 -3.88 -52.45 -12.13
C THR A 671 -3.40 -52.15 -10.71
N SER A 672 -4.24 -52.06 -9.68
CA SER A 672 -3.77 -51.76 -8.32
C SER A 672 -4.42 -52.59 -7.22
N THR A 673 -3.59 -53.33 -6.48
CA THR A 673 -3.89 -54.22 -5.36
C THR A 673 -4.16 -53.52 -4.01
N ASN A 674 -4.33 -52.19 -4.00
CA ASN A 674 -4.56 -51.40 -2.79
C ASN A 674 -5.94 -50.71 -2.86
N ASN A 675 -6.70 -50.77 -1.77
CA ASN A 675 -8.07 -50.25 -1.58
C ASN A 675 -8.26 -48.71 -1.77
N LYS A 676 -7.40 -47.99 -2.51
CA LYS A 676 -7.54 -46.55 -2.77
C LYS A 676 -8.29 -46.31 -4.08
N LEU A 677 -9.32 -45.46 -4.06
CA LEU A 677 -10.04 -45.01 -5.26
C LEU A 677 -9.09 -44.25 -6.20
N ASN A 678 -8.81 -44.81 -7.37
CA ASN A 678 -7.88 -44.23 -8.36
C ASN A 678 -8.35 -42.90 -8.99
N THR A 679 -9.59 -42.49 -8.73
CA THR A 679 -10.26 -41.31 -9.33
C THR A 679 -10.31 -40.09 -8.41
N CYS A 680 -9.90 -40.21 -7.14
CA CYS A 680 -9.79 -39.08 -6.23
C CYS A 680 -8.34 -38.60 -6.16
N VAL A 681 -8.09 -37.40 -6.67
CA VAL A 681 -6.75 -36.83 -6.78
C VAL A 681 -6.63 -35.60 -5.89
N VAL A 682 -5.72 -35.65 -4.90
CA VAL A 682 -5.38 -34.48 -4.09
C VAL A 682 -4.20 -33.75 -4.76
N ALA A 683 -4.43 -32.53 -5.23
CA ALA A 683 -3.44 -31.73 -5.94
C ALA A 683 -2.98 -30.55 -5.07
N TYR A 684 -1.70 -30.51 -4.69
CA TYR A 684 -1.13 -29.47 -3.84
C TYR A 684 0.37 -29.25 -4.04
N GLY A 685 0.85 -28.05 -3.73
CA GLY A 685 2.28 -27.73 -3.57
C GLY A 685 3.20 -28.35 -4.64
N SER A 686 4.16 -29.16 -4.20
CA SER A 686 5.18 -29.80 -5.03
C SER A 686 4.68 -30.96 -5.89
N THR A 687 3.57 -31.61 -5.53
CA THR A 687 3.01 -32.76 -6.28
C THR A 687 2.04 -32.34 -7.38
N TYR A 688 1.69 -31.05 -7.44
CA TYR A 688 0.67 -30.51 -8.32
C TYR A 688 0.83 -30.89 -9.80
N GLU A 689 2.01 -30.70 -10.40
CA GLU A 689 2.20 -30.98 -11.84
C GLU A 689 2.02 -32.48 -12.16
N ARG A 690 2.42 -33.37 -11.23
CA ARG A 690 2.20 -34.82 -11.34
C ARG A 690 0.71 -35.15 -11.27
N SER A 691 0.02 -34.62 -10.26
CA SER A 691 -1.42 -34.81 -10.09
C SER A 691 -2.20 -34.30 -11.30
N LYS A 692 -1.74 -33.18 -11.89
CA LYS A 692 -2.30 -32.58 -13.09
C LYS A 692 -2.18 -33.47 -14.32
N GLN A 693 -1.01 -34.03 -14.56
CA GLN A 693 -0.82 -34.96 -15.65
C GLN A 693 -1.73 -36.19 -15.48
N LEU A 694 -1.77 -36.76 -14.28
CA LEU A 694 -2.60 -37.92 -13.97
C LEU A 694 -4.09 -37.68 -14.25
N PHE A 695 -4.68 -36.60 -13.72
CA PHE A 695 -6.10 -36.37 -13.94
C PHE A 695 -6.43 -36.05 -15.41
N LYS A 696 -5.52 -35.39 -16.14
CA LYS A 696 -5.72 -35.12 -17.57
C LYS A 696 -5.75 -36.42 -18.35
N GLU A 697 -4.80 -37.31 -18.12
CA GLU A 697 -4.75 -38.63 -18.77
C GLU A 697 -6.03 -39.43 -18.52
N ILE A 698 -6.56 -39.44 -17.29
CA ILE A 698 -7.81 -40.13 -16.96
C ILE A 698 -9.00 -39.51 -17.70
N LEU A 699 -9.10 -38.18 -17.73
CA LEU A 699 -10.21 -37.47 -18.38
C LEU A 699 -10.17 -37.63 -19.91
N GLU A 700 -8.99 -37.57 -20.52
CA GLU A 700 -8.78 -37.77 -21.96
C GLU A 700 -9.10 -39.20 -22.42
N GLN A 701 -9.09 -40.17 -21.50
CA GLN A 701 -9.53 -41.55 -21.74
C GLN A 701 -11.03 -41.76 -21.50
N GLY A 702 -11.79 -40.72 -21.14
CA GLY A 702 -13.23 -40.82 -20.83
C GLY A 702 -13.56 -41.16 -19.38
N GLY A 703 -12.55 -41.25 -18.51
CA GLY A 703 -12.71 -41.52 -17.08
C GLY A 703 -13.31 -40.35 -16.29
N LYS A 704 -13.64 -40.60 -15.02
CA LYS A 704 -14.12 -39.59 -14.08
C LYS A 704 -13.04 -39.26 -13.05
N VAL A 705 -12.88 -37.98 -12.71
CA VAL A 705 -11.92 -37.53 -11.68
C VAL A 705 -12.55 -36.52 -10.73
N PHE A 706 -12.38 -36.76 -9.43
CA PHE A 706 -12.62 -35.79 -8.36
C PHE A 706 -11.30 -35.21 -7.87
N VAL A 707 -11.04 -33.94 -8.16
CA VAL A 707 -9.80 -33.25 -7.81
C VAL A 707 -10.01 -32.39 -6.58
N ILE A 708 -9.32 -32.70 -5.48
CA ILE A 708 -9.31 -31.86 -4.27
C ILE A 708 -8.08 -30.95 -4.33
N SER A 709 -8.29 -29.64 -4.15
CA SER A 709 -7.19 -28.70 -4.05
C SER A 709 -7.52 -27.49 -3.17
N ALA A 710 -6.54 -26.61 -2.97
CA ALA A 710 -6.75 -25.33 -2.31
C ALA A 710 -6.80 -24.18 -3.31
N TYR A 711 -7.50 -23.11 -2.95
CA TYR A 711 -7.53 -21.86 -3.73
C TYR A 711 -6.14 -21.35 -4.10
N GLN A 712 -5.17 -21.43 -3.19
CA GLN A 712 -3.79 -20.99 -3.45
C GLN A 712 -3.03 -21.91 -4.43
N THR A 713 -3.25 -23.23 -4.37
CA THR A 713 -2.59 -24.20 -5.25
C THR A 713 -3.16 -24.14 -6.66
N MET A 714 -4.49 -24.16 -6.79
CA MET A 714 -5.21 -23.99 -8.06
C MET A 714 -5.34 -22.51 -8.45
N GLY A 715 -4.51 -21.65 -7.85
CA GLY A 715 -4.51 -20.21 -8.04
C GLY A 715 -4.21 -19.78 -9.48
N ALA A 716 -3.97 -18.50 -9.63
CA ALA A 716 -3.92 -17.82 -10.92
C ALA A 716 -2.91 -18.46 -11.93
N GLY A 717 -3.34 -18.56 -13.20
CA GLY A 717 -2.61 -19.18 -14.32
C GLY A 717 -2.44 -20.72 -14.45
N GLN A 718 -3.14 -21.57 -13.67
CA GLN A 718 -3.11 -23.02 -13.93
C GLN A 718 -4.10 -23.47 -15.02
N ASN A 719 -3.61 -24.06 -16.12
CA ASN A 719 -4.46 -24.62 -17.20
C ASN A 719 -4.88 -26.07 -16.90
N ILE A 720 -6.16 -26.26 -16.56
CA ILE A 720 -6.73 -27.58 -16.21
C ILE A 720 -7.65 -28.17 -17.30
N GLN A 721 -7.89 -27.44 -18.40
CA GLN A 721 -8.63 -27.99 -19.54
C GLN A 721 -7.94 -29.23 -20.13
N TYR A 722 -8.72 -30.12 -20.75
CA TYR A 722 -8.26 -31.41 -21.27
C TYR A 722 -8.93 -31.69 -22.62
N LYS A 723 -8.34 -32.56 -23.44
CA LYS A 723 -8.93 -32.94 -24.74
C LYS A 723 -10.19 -33.77 -24.52
N ALA A 724 -11.29 -33.38 -25.16
CA ALA A 724 -12.54 -34.12 -25.03
C ALA A 724 -12.39 -35.50 -25.70
N PRO A 725 -12.67 -36.61 -24.99
CA PRO A 725 -12.65 -37.95 -25.58
C PRO A 725 -13.76 -38.14 -26.62
N ASP A 726 -14.88 -37.45 -26.42
CA ASP A 726 -16.04 -37.44 -27.31
C ASP A 726 -16.56 -36.00 -27.50
N PRO A 727 -15.95 -35.22 -28.41
CA PRO A 727 -16.30 -33.81 -28.62
C PRO A 727 -17.72 -33.59 -29.13
N ASP A 728 -18.31 -34.56 -29.85
CA ASP A 728 -19.62 -34.43 -30.49
C ASP A 728 -20.76 -34.36 -29.47
N ASN A 729 -20.53 -34.89 -28.26
CA ASN A 729 -21.46 -34.84 -27.14
C ASN A 729 -21.40 -33.53 -26.32
N LEU A 730 -20.56 -32.57 -26.73
CA LEU A 730 -20.39 -31.29 -26.06
C LEU A 730 -21.07 -30.15 -26.82
N MET A 731 -21.39 -29.09 -26.08
CA MET A 731 -22.03 -27.87 -26.59
C MET A 731 -20.97 -26.83 -26.93
N ASN A 732 -20.83 -26.47 -28.20
CA ASN A 732 -20.06 -25.29 -28.57
C ASN A 732 -20.90 -24.03 -28.30
N VAL A 733 -20.52 -23.25 -27.29
CA VAL A 733 -21.25 -22.04 -26.89
C VAL A 733 -20.91 -20.83 -27.75
N ASN A 734 -19.87 -20.91 -28.57
CA ASN A 734 -19.42 -19.83 -29.44
C ASN A 734 -20.39 -19.59 -30.60
N SER A 735 -20.41 -18.36 -31.12
CA SER A 735 -21.08 -18.07 -32.38
C SER A 735 -20.44 -18.81 -33.54
N ARG A 736 -21.26 -19.30 -34.49
CA ARG A 736 -20.77 -19.90 -35.74
C ARG A 736 -20.09 -18.87 -36.65
N ALA A 737 -20.32 -17.59 -36.43
CA ALA A 737 -19.69 -16.50 -37.19
C ALA A 737 -18.22 -16.26 -36.78
N LEU A 738 -17.79 -16.78 -35.62
CA LEU A 738 -16.43 -16.62 -35.12
C LEU A 738 -15.55 -17.81 -35.51
N GLU A 739 -14.26 -17.56 -35.76
CA GLU A 739 -13.29 -18.63 -36.02
C GLU A 739 -13.19 -19.54 -34.78
N ASN A 740 -13.23 -20.86 -35.01
CA ASN A 740 -13.00 -21.83 -33.95
C ASN A 740 -11.50 -21.94 -33.65
N TRP A 741 -11.07 -21.29 -32.57
CA TRP A 741 -9.69 -21.34 -32.08
C TRP A 741 -9.38 -22.61 -31.27
N ASN A 742 -10.40 -23.33 -30.80
CA ASN A 742 -10.25 -24.58 -30.06
C ASN A 742 -10.10 -25.79 -31.02
N LYS A 743 -8.96 -25.84 -31.72
CA LYS A 743 -8.66 -26.86 -32.73
C LYS A 743 -8.35 -28.24 -32.16
N GLU A 744 -7.99 -28.31 -30.89
CA GLU A 744 -7.69 -29.56 -30.18
C GLU A 744 -8.90 -30.13 -29.43
N PHE A 745 -10.09 -29.52 -29.58
CA PHE A 745 -11.32 -29.91 -28.90
C PHE A 745 -11.15 -30.01 -27.38
N GLU A 746 -10.44 -29.06 -26.78
CA GLU A 746 -10.30 -28.97 -25.33
C GLU A 746 -11.65 -28.61 -24.69
N THR A 747 -11.92 -29.18 -23.51
CA THR A 747 -13.10 -28.87 -22.69
C THR A 747 -12.69 -28.60 -21.25
N ASP A 748 -13.59 -28.00 -20.49
CA ASP A 748 -13.40 -27.69 -19.07
C ASP A 748 -13.96 -28.79 -18.15
N PHE A 749 -13.67 -28.66 -16.85
CA PHE A 749 -14.36 -29.42 -15.80
C PHE A 749 -15.82 -28.97 -15.74
N ASN A 750 -16.74 -29.90 -15.47
CA ASN A 750 -18.18 -29.62 -15.42
C ASN A 750 -18.81 -29.81 -14.03
N GLY A 751 -17.98 -30.02 -13.01
CA GLY A 751 -18.35 -29.97 -11.60
C GLY A 751 -17.39 -29.09 -10.80
N LEU A 752 -17.93 -28.32 -9.85
CA LEU A 752 -17.14 -27.46 -8.96
C LEU A 752 -17.76 -27.46 -7.56
N TYR A 753 -16.94 -27.56 -6.52
CA TYR A 753 -17.30 -27.21 -5.15
C TYR A 753 -16.43 -26.06 -4.66
N LEU A 754 -17.06 -25.05 -4.05
CA LEU A 754 -16.44 -23.87 -3.45
C LEU A 754 -16.63 -23.86 -1.93
N ASP A 755 -15.56 -24.11 -1.17
CA ASP A 755 -15.55 -23.85 0.28
C ASP A 755 -15.44 -22.34 0.55
N ASN A 756 -16.13 -21.78 1.55
CA ASN A 756 -16.08 -20.33 1.81
C ASN A 756 -14.66 -19.88 2.18
N PRO A 757 -14.00 -19.02 1.39
CA PRO A 757 -12.66 -18.50 1.71
C PRO A 757 -12.57 -17.88 3.12
N THR A 758 -11.61 -18.32 3.94
CA THR A 758 -11.46 -17.83 5.33
C THR A 758 -10.20 -17.04 5.63
N ASN A 759 -9.13 -17.21 4.85
CA ASN A 759 -7.82 -16.56 5.08
C ASN A 759 -7.67 -15.23 4.31
N LEU A 760 -8.72 -14.40 4.32
CA LEU A 760 -8.78 -13.10 3.61
C LEU A 760 -7.97 -12.02 4.34
N MET A 761 -7.83 -12.17 5.66
CA MET A 761 -7.00 -11.36 6.54
C MET A 761 -5.95 -12.25 7.19
N GLN A 762 -4.81 -11.66 7.56
CA GLN A 762 -3.77 -12.36 8.29
C GLN A 762 -4.31 -12.80 9.67
N ASN A 763 -4.15 -14.09 9.97
CA ASN A 763 -4.56 -14.62 11.25
C ASN A 763 -3.56 -14.22 12.34
N VAL A 764 -4.10 -13.73 13.44
CA VAL A 764 -3.34 -13.35 14.64
C VAL A 764 -3.48 -14.45 15.66
N GLN A 765 -2.37 -15.12 15.95
CA GLN A 765 -2.31 -16.26 16.88
C GLN A 765 -0.93 -16.31 17.55
N GLU A 766 -0.78 -17.18 18.54
CA GLU A 766 0.48 -17.38 19.26
C GLU A 766 1.61 -17.75 18.30
N GLY A 767 2.76 -17.07 18.43
CA GLY A 767 3.92 -17.27 17.55
C GLY A 767 3.81 -16.57 16.19
N ILE A 768 2.96 -15.55 16.05
CA ILE A 768 2.92 -14.70 14.85
C ILE A 768 4.32 -14.15 14.54
N SER A 769 4.74 -14.24 13.27
CA SER A 769 6.02 -13.69 12.83
C SER A 769 5.98 -12.16 12.71
N GLU A 770 7.14 -11.50 12.70
CA GLU A 770 7.21 -10.05 12.43
C GLU A 770 6.60 -9.70 11.06
N ASN A 771 6.77 -10.57 10.05
CA ASN A 771 6.23 -10.38 8.71
C ASN A 771 4.70 -10.50 8.71
N ASP A 772 4.15 -11.50 9.39
CA ASP A 772 2.70 -11.67 9.51
C ASP A 772 2.07 -10.53 10.32
N PHE A 773 2.72 -10.10 11.40
CA PHE A 773 2.27 -8.93 12.17
C PHE A 773 2.22 -7.68 11.28
N ALA A 774 3.30 -7.38 10.54
CA ALA A 774 3.34 -6.24 9.64
C ALA A 774 2.25 -6.32 8.54
N LYS A 775 2.02 -7.51 7.97
CA LYS A 775 0.95 -7.73 6.99
C LYS A 775 -0.42 -7.43 7.59
N TYR A 776 -0.67 -7.88 8.81
CA TYR A 776 -1.93 -7.62 9.51
C TYR A 776 -2.15 -6.12 9.76
N VAL A 777 -1.10 -5.40 10.19
CA VAL A 777 -1.16 -3.93 10.38
C VAL A 777 -1.50 -3.22 9.08
N PHE A 778 -0.83 -3.55 7.96
CA PHE A 778 -1.19 -2.98 6.65
C PHE A 778 -2.65 -3.20 6.30
N GLN A 779 -3.17 -4.40 6.52
CA GLN A 779 -4.57 -4.71 6.20
C GLN A 779 -5.55 -3.92 7.09
N LEU A 780 -5.24 -3.70 8.37
CA LEU A 780 -6.04 -2.84 9.26
C LEU A 780 -6.02 -1.37 8.80
N GLU A 781 -4.84 -0.85 8.49
CA GLU A 781 -4.68 0.51 7.96
C GLU A 781 -5.46 0.71 6.65
N PHE A 782 -5.44 -0.27 5.75
CA PHE A 782 -6.24 -0.21 4.52
C PHE A 782 -7.75 -0.19 4.80
N LEU A 783 -8.23 -0.97 5.78
CA LEU A 783 -9.64 -0.95 6.20
C LEU A 783 -10.02 0.39 6.86
N LEU A 784 -9.08 1.04 7.56
CA LEU A 784 -9.25 2.36 8.15
C LEU A 784 -9.45 3.45 7.06
N GLU A 785 -8.68 3.38 5.96
CA GLU A 785 -8.76 4.35 4.85
C GLU A 785 -10.13 4.40 4.17
N VAL A 786 -10.78 3.24 4.06
CA VAL A 786 -12.09 3.09 3.43
C VAL A 786 -13.25 3.14 4.43
N GLY A 787 -12.95 3.35 5.72
CA GLY A 787 -13.96 3.55 6.76
C GLY A 787 -14.67 2.28 7.24
N GLU A 788 -14.14 1.08 6.96
CA GLU A 788 -14.73 -0.18 7.49
C GLU A 788 -14.56 -0.26 9.01
N ILE A 789 -13.41 0.19 9.51
CA ILE A 789 -13.09 0.26 10.93
C ILE A 789 -12.82 1.70 11.37
N SER A 790 -13.11 1.98 12.65
CA SER A 790 -12.69 3.23 13.27
C SER A 790 -11.20 3.20 13.64
N PHE A 791 -10.64 4.37 13.97
CA PHE A 791 -9.29 4.45 14.50
C PHE A 791 -9.11 3.68 15.82
N GLY A 792 -10.10 3.76 16.71
CA GLY A 792 -10.08 3.02 17.99
C GLY A 792 -10.08 1.51 17.80
N ASP A 793 -10.86 1.03 16.83
CA ASP A 793 -10.88 -0.38 16.40
C ASP A 793 -9.51 -0.84 15.91
N MET A 794 -8.86 -0.05 15.03
CA MET A 794 -7.53 -0.35 14.52
C MET A 794 -6.51 -0.48 15.67
N LEU A 795 -6.44 0.52 16.56
CA LEU A 795 -5.51 0.51 17.68
C LEU A 795 -5.74 -0.67 18.62
N TYR A 796 -6.99 -1.04 18.86
CA TYR A 796 -7.33 -2.21 19.66
C TYR A 796 -6.79 -3.50 19.02
N GLU A 797 -7.00 -3.69 17.72
CA GLU A 797 -6.54 -4.89 17.01
C GLU A 797 -5.00 -4.95 16.91
N ILE A 798 -4.31 -3.82 16.72
CA ILE A 798 -2.84 -3.76 16.75
C ILE A 798 -2.33 -4.15 18.13
N LYS A 799 -2.91 -3.60 19.21
CA LYS A 799 -2.54 -3.95 20.60
C LYS A 799 -2.73 -5.44 20.87
N ARG A 800 -3.82 -6.03 20.37
CA ARG A 800 -4.03 -7.49 20.45
C ARG A 800 -2.97 -8.26 19.66
N ALA A 801 -2.71 -7.89 18.41
CA ALA A 801 -1.74 -8.57 17.56
C ALA A 801 -0.33 -8.52 18.13
N PHE A 802 0.02 -7.41 18.77
CA PHE A 802 1.26 -7.29 19.49
C PHE A 802 1.33 -8.21 20.73
N GLY A 803 0.23 -8.33 21.48
CA GLY A 803 0.14 -9.29 22.58
C GLY A 803 0.49 -10.71 22.14
N TYR A 804 0.11 -11.11 20.93
CA TYR A 804 0.47 -12.41 20.36
C TYR A 804 1.92 -12.49 19.84
N LEU A 805 2.47 -11.39 19.32
CA LEU A 805 3.90 -11.30 18.93
C LEU A 805 4.81 -11.52 20.14
N LEU A 806 4.39 -11.09 21.33
CA LEU A 806 5.13 -11.22 22.59
C LEU A 806 4.86 -12.51 23.39
N GLY A 807 3.88 -13.33 22.98
CA GLY A 807 3.53 -14.60 23.63
C GLY A 807 2.23 -14.60 24.44
N LYS A 808 1.68 -15.81 24.66
CA LYS A 808 0.28 -16.06 25.08
C LYS A 808 -0.19 -15.33 26.34
N ASN A 809 0.67 -15.23 27.37
CA ASN A 809 0.30 -14.63 28.65
C ASN A 809 -0.07 -13.13 28.51
N GLN A 810 0.42 -12.45 27.47
CA GLN A 810 0.09 -11.04 27.22
C GLN A 810 -1.19 -10.88 26.39
N ALA A 811 -1.52 -11.85 25.55
CA ALA A 811 -2.69 -11.83 24.67
C ALA A 811 -4.03 -12.01 25.40
N ASN A 812 -4.05 -12.71 26.53
CA ASN A 812 -5.28 -13.03 27.30
C ASN A 812 -6.05 -11.81 27.84
N THR A 813 -5.51 -10.59 27.71
CA THR A 813 -6.18 -9.33 28.10
C THR A 813 -7.12 -8.77 27.02
N TYR A 814 -7.11 -9.34 25.81
CA TYR A 814 -7.89 -8.85 24.66
C TYR A 814 -8.89 -9.91 24.18
N ILE A 815 -10.13 -9.84 24.70
CA ILE A 815 -11.15 -10.90 24.53
C ILE A 815 -12.04 -10.68 23.28
N LYS A 816 -12.22 -9.45 22.82
CA LYS A 816 -13.15 -9.13 21.72
C LYS A 816 -12.38 -9.07 20.40
N ARG A 817 -12.78 -9.85 19.39
CA ARG A 817 -12.26 -9.71 18.02
C ARG A 817 -13.26 -8.92 17.18
N ILE A 818 -12.78 -7.99 16.36
CA ILE A 818 -13.62 -7.36 15.35
C ILE A 818 -14.14 -8.41 14.36
N LYS A 819 -15.46 -8.45 14.17
CA LYS A 819 -16.12 -9.35 13.21
C LYS A 819 -15.93 -8.82 11.79
N ASN A 820 -14.80 -9.16 11.19
CA ASN A 820 -14.43 -8.69 9.85
C ASN A 820 -15.22 -9.35 8.69
N ASN A 821 -15.91 -10.46 8.95
CA ASN A 821 -16.64 -11.20 7.90
C ASN A 821 -17.83 -10.42 7.31
N GLU A 822 -18.30 -9.38 8.00
CA GLU A 822 -19.42 -8.54 7.58
C GLU A 822 -18.99 -7.34 6.73
N PHE A 823 -17.69 -7.02 6.72
CA PHE A 823 -17.14 -5.87 5.99
C PHE A 823 -17.28 -6.03 4.48
N SER A 824 -17.76 -4.99 3.81
CA SER A 824 -17.96 -4.98 2.35
C SER A 824 -16.66 -5.27 1.60
N GLN A 825 -15.53 -4.73 2.09
CA GLN A 825 -14.20 -4.96 1.52
C GLN A 825 -13.76 -6.43 1.61
N ILE A 826 -14.15 -7.14 2.68
CA ILE A 826 -13.84 -8.56 2.89
C ILE A 826 -14.78 -9.44 2.08
N LYS A 827 -16.08 -9.10 2.02
CA LYS A 827 -17.04 -9.74 1.10
C LYS A 827 -16.55 -9.63 -0.35
N ASN A 828 -16.10 -8.45 -0.79
CA ASN A 828 -15.55 -8.24 -2.14
C ASN A 828 -14.25 -9.01 -2.39
N HIS A 829 -13.37 -9.14 -1.39
CA HIS A 829 -12.20 -10.03 -1.49
C HIS A 829 -12.65 -11.49 -1.71
N CYS A 830 -13.64 -11.95 -0.95
CA CYS A 830 -14.21 -13.28 -1.11
C CYS A 830 -14.81 -13.48 -2.52
N ARG A 831 -15.63 -12.52 -3.00
CA ARG A 831 -16.19 -12.49 -4.37
C ARG A 831 -15.10 -12.59 -5.43
N LYS A 832 -14.00 -11.84 -5.28
CA LYS A 832 -12.83 -11.94 -6.17
C LYS A 832 -12.31 -13.38 -6.25
N ILE A 833 -12.09 -14.05 -5.12
CA ILE A 833 -11.58 -15.44 -5.09
C ILE A 833 -12.58 -16.39 -5.77
N ILE A 834 -13.88 -16.22 -5.52
CA ILE A 834 -14.94 -17.03 -6.14
C ILE A 834 -14.98 -16.85 -7.67
N ILE A 835 -14.94 -15.61 -8.17
CA ILE A 835 -14.91 -15.32 -9.61
C ILE A 835 -13.68 -15.94 -10.27
N GLN A 836 -12.51 -15.83 -9.63
CA GLN A 836 -11.27 -16.43 -10.14
C GLN A 836 -11.30 -17.97 -10.14
N ALA A 837 -11.96 -18.56 -9.15
CA ALA A 837 -12.16 -20.00 -9.02
C ALA A 837 -13.12 -20.55 -10.09
N LEU A 838 -14.27 -19.89 -10.30
CA LEU A 838 -15.20 -20.22 -11.40
C LEU A 838 -14.50 -20.09 -12.76
N GLY A 839 -13.68 -19.04 -12.94
CA GLY A 839 -12.87 -18.87 -14.14
C GLY A 839 -11.98 -20.06 -14.49
N ARG A 840 -11.65 -20.95 -13.54
CA ARG A 840 -10.86 -22.16 -13.81
C ARG A 840 -11.58 -23.19 -14.68
N ILE A 841 -12.91 -23.21 -14.62
CA ILE A 841 -13.78 -24.11 -15.41
C ILE A 841 -14.44 -23.39 -16.60
N CYS A 842 -13.98 -22.17 -16.91
CA CYS A 842 -14.59 -21.28 -17.90
C CYS A 842 -13.63 -20.88 -19.03
N ARG A 843 -12.65 -21.71 -19.40
CA ARG A 843 -11.59 -21.31 -20.34
C ARG A 843 -11.84 -21.66 -21.80
N THR A 844 -12.66 -22.66 -22.06
CA THR A 844 -12.94 -23.16 -23.40
C THR A 844 -14.37 -22.81 -23.83
N ASN A 845 -14.61 -22.79 -25.14
CA ASN A 845 -15.93 -22.62 -25.75
C ASN A 845 -16.70 -23.94 -25.91
N LEU A 846 -16.06 -25.09 -25.67
CA LEU A 846 -16.68 -26.40 -25.76
C LEU A 846 -17.07 -26.83 -24.35
N LYS A 847 -18.37 -26.89 -24.05
CA LYS A 847 -18.90 -27.09 -22.70
C LYS A 847 -19.70 -28.37 -22.59
N SER A 848 -19.74 -28.95 -21.40
CA SER A 848 -20.76 -29.94 -21.10
C SER A 848 -22.15 -29.29 -21.15
N SER A 849 -23.17 -30.05 -21.59
CA SER A 849 -24.56 -29.58 -21.59
C SER A 849 -25.10 -29.34 -20.17
N LYS A 850 -24.46 -29.92 -19.15
CA LYS A 850 -24.79 -29.72 -17.73
C LYS A 850 -23.54 -29.43 -16.90
N ILE A 851 -23.58 -28.32 -16.17
CA ILE A 851 -22.53 -27.85 -15.25
C ILE A 851 -23.11 -27.81 -13.85
N TYR A 852 -22.36 -28.32 -12.87
CA TYR A 852 -22.78 -28.40 -11.47
C TYR A 852 -21.85 -27.55 -10.60
N ILE A 853 -22.42 -26.56 -9.91
CA ILE A 853 -21.70 -25.66 -9.01
C ILE A 853 -22.28 -25.83 -7.62
N LEU A 854 -21.47 -26.37 -6.72
CA LEU A 854 -21.78 -26.51 -5.32
C LEU A 854 -20.97 -25.50 -4.52
N ALA A 855 -21.56 -24.94 -3.48
CA ALA A 855 -20.90 -23.94 -2.66
C ALA A 855 -21.25 -24.12 -1.19
N ASP A 856 -20.34 -23.79 -0.29
CA ASP A 856 -20.66 -23.58 1.12
C ASP A 856 -21.80 -22.56 1.25
N LYS A 857 -22.83 -22.84 2.06
CA LYS A 857 -23.94 -21.90 2.31
C LYS A 857 -23.47 -20.50 2.70
N LYS A 858 -22.34 -20.37 3.39
CA LYS A 858 -21.78 -19.05 3.75
C LYS A 858 -21.43 -18.18 2.54
N ILE A 859 -21.20 -18.77 1.37
CA ILE A 859 -20.94 -18.03 0.12
C ILE A 859 -22.21 -17.33 -0.36
N GLU A 860 -23.41 -17.84 -0.06
CA GLU A 860 -24.67 -17.25 -0.49
C GLU A 860 -24.80 -15.78 -0.08
N GLY A 861 -24.59 -15.47 1.21
CA GLY A 861 -24.59 -14.11 1.72
C GLY A 861 -23.42 -13.24 1.25
N VAL A 862 -22.37 -13.86 0.70
CA VAL A 862 -21.25 -13.13 0.07
C VAL A 862 -21.62 -12.72 -1.34
N VAL A 863 -22.22 -13.59 -2.15
CA VAL A 863 -22.52 -13.30 -3.57
C VAL A 863 -23.84 -12.56 -3.76
N ALA A 864 -24.74 -12.65 -2.78
CA ALA A 864 -25.99 -11.89 -2.76
C ALA A 864 -25.75 -10.40 -3.03
N GLY A 865 -26.63 -9.79 -3.82
CA GLY A 865 -26.59 -8.36 -4.13
C GLY A 865 -25.47 -7.91 -5.08
N PHE A 866 -24.66 -8.82 -5.65
CA PHE A 866 -23.67 -8.43 -6.64
C PHE A 866 -24.34 -7.97 -7.95
N ASP A 867 -23.92 -6.81 -8.47
CA ASP A 867 -24.45 -6.22 -9.70
C ASP A 867 -23.89 -6.94 -10.95
N ILE A 868 -24.62 -7.97 -11.41
CA ILE A 868 -24.27 -8.76 -12.60
C ILE A 868 -24.57 -8.06 -13.93
N GLU A 869 -25.28 -6.93 -13.93
CA GLU A 869 -25.69 -6.20 -15.13
C GLU A 869 -24.64 -5.16 -15.55
N ASN A 870 -24.10 -4.43 -14.57
CA ASN A 870 -23.06 -3.43 -14.82
C ASN A 870 -21.66 -4.05 -14.87
N ASN A 871 -21.45 -5.25 -14.31
CA ASN A 871 -20.17 -5.94 -14.37
C ASN A 871 -20.17 -7.05 -15.42
N LEU A 872 -19.12 -7.10 -16.24
CA LEU A 872 -18.93 -8.17 -17.22
C LEU A 872 -18.40 -9.43 -16.52
N VAL A 873 -19.30 -10.36 -16.19
CA VAL A 873 -18.99 -11.60 -15.44
C VAL A 873 -19.39 -12.88 -16.19
N LEU A 874 -18.84 -14.01 -15.74
CA LEU A 874 -19.10 -15.36 -16.28
C LEU A 874 -20.55 -15.81 -16.04
N ASN A 875 -21.12 -16.59 -16.95
CA ASN A 875 -22.48 -17.14 -16.82
C ASN A 875 -22.64 -18.03 -15.58
N GLU A 876 -21.60 -18.80 -15.25
CA GLU A 876 -21.51 -19.63 -14.05
C GLU A 876 -21.58 -18.79 -12.76
N PHE A 877 -21.01 -17.58 -12.76
CA PHE A 877 -21.11 -16.67 -11.63
C PHE A 877 -22.48 -15.99 -11.57
N LYS A 878 -23.08 -15.64 -12.72
CA LYS A 878 -24.46 -15.13 -12.77
C LYS A 878 -25.44 -16.12 -12.15
N ALA A 879 -25.37 -17.39 -12.57
CA ALA A 879 -26.20 -18.45 -12.00
C ALA A 879 -26.01 -18.61 -10.49
N LEU A 880 -24.78 -18.47 -9.99
CA LEU A 880 -24.49 -18.52 -8.55
C LEU A 880 -25.11 -17.34 -7.78
N VAL A 881 -25.07 -16.12 -8.35
CA VAL A 881 -25.70 -14.93 -7.76
C VAL A 881 -27.23 -15.04 -7.80
N GLU A 882 -27.80 -15.46 -8.92
CA GLU A 882 -29.26 -15.64 -9.11
C GLU A 882 -29.84 -16.73 -8.20
N ALA A 883 -29.06 -17.77 -7.88
CA ALA A 883 -29.46 -18.82 -6.95
C ALA A 883 -29.44 -18.36 -5.47
N ALA A 884 -28.80 -17.24 -5.14
CA ALA A 884 -28.74 -16.75 -3.78
C ALA A 884 -30.10 -16.15 -3.37
N GLN A 885 -30.74 -16.74 -2.36
CA GLN A 885 -32.09 -16.33 -1.92
C GLN A 885 -32.05 -15.35 -0.74
N VAL A 886 -30.86 -14.95 -0.30
CA VAL A 886 -30.66 -14.05 0.85
C VAL A 886 -30.65 -12.60 0.36
N ILE A 887 -31.37 -11.73 1.09
CA ILE A 887 -31.29 -10.28 0.88
C ILE A 887 -29.95 -9.80 1.43
N ASP A 888 -29.09 -9.25 0.58
CA ASP A 888 -27.86 -8.60 1.05
C ASP A 888 -28.28 -7.40 1.92
N GLN A 889 -27.85 -7.40 3.18
CA GLN A 889 -27.91 -6.22 4.02
C GLN A 889 -26.59 -5.48 3.82
N PRO A 890 -26.54 -4.43 2.98
CA PRO A 890 -25.34 -3.65 2.84
C PRO A 890 -25.00 -3.05 4.21
N THR A 891 -23.72 -3.13 4.60
CA THR A 891 -23.20 -2.22 5.63
C THR A 891 -23.53 -0.80 5.16
N SER A 892 -24.14 0.01 6.03
CA SER A 892 -24.60 1.34 5.63
C SER A 892 -23.41 2.15 5.09
N GLU A 893 -23.41 2.47 3.79
CA GLU A 893 -22.35 3.28 3.18
C GLU A 893 -22.16 4.61 3.93
N LEU A 894 -23.24 5.13 4.52
CA LEU A 894 -23.24 6.31 5.39
C LEU A 894 -22.40 6.10 6.65
N GLU A 895 -22.46 4.93 7.30
CA GLU A 895 -21.63 4.63 8.47
C GLU A 895 -20.14 4.60 8.11
N ASN A 896 -19.80 4.00 6.96
CA ASN A 896 -18.42 3.95 6.49
C ASN A 896 -17.91 5.37 6.14
N LEU A 897 -18.74 6.19 5.49
CA LEU A 897 -18.43 7.61 5.25
C LEU A 897 -18.26 8.40 6.55
N ALA A 898 -19.08 8.14 7.57
CA ALA A 898 -18.99 8.81 8.87
C ALA A 898 -17.68 8.44 9.59
N LYS A 899 -17.33 7.15 9.62
CA LYS A 899 -16.02 6.69 10.14
C LYS A 899 -14.86 7.31 9.37
N LYS A 900 -14.93 7.35 8.04
CA LYS A 900 -13.92 8.00 7.18
C LYS A 900 -13.80 9.50 7.47
N ALA A 901 -14.92 10.19 7.72
CA ALA A 901 -14.95 11.59 8.09
C ALA A 901 -14.25 11.83 9.44
N THR A 902 -14.56 11.01 10.44
CA THR A 902 -13.88 10.99 11.74
C THR A 902 -12.38 10.75 11.58
N ASN A 903 -11.97 9.72 10.84
CA ASN A 903 -10.56 9.40 10.57
C ASN A 903 -9.82 10.54 9.84
N THR A 904 -10.50 11.21 8.91
CA THR A 904 -9.94 12.38 8.20
C THR A 904 -9.68 13.53 9.17
N ASN A 905 -10.66 13.85 10.03
CA ASN A 905 -10.50 14.89 11.03
C ASN A 905 -9.32 14.61 11.99
N PHE A 906 -9.14 13.35 12.40
CA PHE A 906 -7.99 12.93 13.22
C PHE A 906 -6.64 13.27 12.58
N ARG A 907 -6.48 12.94 11.29
CA ARG A 907 -5.26 13.25 10.55
C ARG A 907 -5.01 14.74 10.40
N VAL A 908 -6.08 15.49 10.12
CA VAL A 908 -6.00 16.95 9.99
C VAL A 908 -5.63 17.60 11.32
N ARG A 909 -6.24 17.18 12.44
CA ARG A 909 -5.84 17.61 13.80
C ARG A 909 -4.33 17.46 13.99
N LYS A 910 -3.78 16.31 13.60
CA LYS A 910 -2.34 16.03 13.74
C LYS A 910 -1.48 16.89 12.83
N ARG A 911 -1.94 17.18 11.62
CA ARG A 911 -1.24 18.11 10.73
C ARG A 911 -1.20 19.52 11.31
N ILE A 912 -2.33 20.00 11.86
CA ILE A 912 -2.43 21.32 12.50
C ILE A 912 -1.53 21.39 13.74
N LYS A 913 -1.60 20.39 14.63
CA LYS A 913 -0.74 20.33 15.83
C LYS A 913 0.75 20.40 15.51
N LYS A 914 1.19 19.79 14.41
CA LYS A 914 2.60 19.89 13.97
C LYS A 914 3.07 21.31 13.66
N PHE A 915 2.18 22.25 13.36
CA PHE A 915 2.55 23.66 13.21
C PHE A 915 2.66 24.34 14.57
N VAL A 916 1.66 24.13 15.43
CA VAL A 916 1.59 24.70 16.78
C VAL A 916 2.73 24.19 17.67
N ASP A 917 2.92 22.87 17.77
CA ASP A 917 3.93 22.25 18.63
C ASP A 917 5.36 22.61 18.17
N ARG A 918 5.60 22.69 16.84
CA ARG A 918 6.93 23.09 16.31
C ARG A 918 7.26 24.54 16.63
N TYR A 919 6.26 25.42 16.66
CA TYR A 919 6.47 26.82 17.02
C TYR A 919 6.98 26.95 18.47
N GLU A 920 6.38 26.23 19.42
CA GLU A 920 6.78 26.27 20.82
C GLU A 920 8.23 25.79 21.03
N GLU A 921 8.70 24.83 20.22
CA GLU A 921 10.03 24.23 20.36
C GLU A 921 11.13 24.93 19.52
N TRP A 922 10.85 25.33 18.28
CA TRP A 922 11.87 25.73 17.29
C TRP A 922 11.55 27.04 16.55
N GLY A 923 10.37 27.63 16.79
CA GLY A 923 9.87 28.78 16.05
C GLY A 923 9.43 28.47 14.61
N TRP A 924 8.83 29.47 13.95
CA TRP A 924 8.33 29.33 12.58
C TRP A 924 9.44 29.42 11.54
N THR A 925 9.41 28.57 10.51
CA THR A 925 10.24 28.75 9.30
C THR A 925 9.45 29.49 8.22
N THR A 926 10.15 30.12 7.27
CA THR A 926 9.49 30.79 6.13
C THR A 926 8.65 29.83 5.30
N LEU A 927 9.07 28.56 5.21
CA LEU A 927 8.29 27.51 4.54
C LEU A 927 7.04 27.12 5.33
N ASP A 928 7.14 27.01 6.66
CA ASP A 928 5.98 26.69 7.49
C ASP A 928 4.94 27.82 7.45
N ILE A 929 5.38 29.09 7.48
CA ILE A 929 4.51 30.26 7.34
C ILE A 929 3.77 30.23 5.99
N ALA A 930 4.51 30.03 4.89
CA ALA A 930 3.92 29.96 3.56
C ALA A 930 2.90 28.81 3.44
N GLU A 931 3.19 27.64 4.03
CA GLU A 931 2.28 26.50 4.02
C GLU A 931 1.02 26.77 4.86
N TRP A 932 1.18 27.39 6.03
CA TRP A 932 0.08 27.75 6.91
C TRP A 932 -0.85 28.78 6.27
N GLU A 933 -0.28 29.83 5.67
CA GLU A 933 -1.06 30.87 4.99
C GLU A 933 -1.76 30.29 3.75
N GLN A 934 -1.10 29.42 2.99
CA GLN A 934 -1.74 28.71 1.88
C GLN A 934 -2.96 27.90 2.34
N LEU A 935 -2.86 27.23 3.49
CA LEU A 935 -3.97 26.47 4.07
C LEU A 935 -5.12 27.39 4.48
N ARG A 936 -4.84 28.55 5.07
CA ARG A 936 -5.83 29.57 5.46
C ARG A 936 -6.56 30.13 4.24
N GLN A 937 -5.80 30.56 3.21
CA GLN A 937 -6.35 31.04 1.94
C GLN A 937 -7.22 29.99 1.26
N MET A 938 -6.78 28.72 1.25
CA MET A 938 -7.56 27.64 0.67
C MET A 938 -8.91 27.47 1.39
N CYS A 939 -8.91 27.43 2.72
CA CYS A 939 -10.13 27.30 3.51
C CYS A 939 -11.11 28.45 3.23
N LEU A 940 -10.62 29.69 3.11
CA LEU A 940 -11.45 30.86 2.78
C LEU A 940 -12.04 30.80 1.37
N ARG A 941 -11.28 30.30 0.39
CA ARG A 941 -11.73 30.17 -1.00
C ARG A 941 -12.73 29.02 -1.18
N TYR A 942 -12.54 27.93 -0.46
CA TYR A 942 -13.26 26.68 -0.69
C TYR A 942 -13.75 26.04 0.62
N PRO A 943 -14.68 26.65 1.37
CA PRO A 943 -15.27 26.01 2.53
C PRO A 943 -16.01 24.70 2.17
N THR A 944 -16.50 24.62 0.92
CA THR A 944 -17.00 23.42 0.27
C THR A 944 -16.31 23.25 -1.09
N LEU A 945 -16.21 22.01 -1.57
CA LEU A 945 -15.70 21.69 -2.91
C LEU A 945 -16.78 20.94 -3.71
N THR A 946 -17.10 21.48 -4.88
CA THR A 946 -17.77 20.73 -5.95
C THR A 946 -16.83 19.69 -6.54
N GLU A 947 -17.36 18.75 -7.33
CA GLU A 947 -16.53 17.74 -8.01
C GLU A 947 -15.46 18.37 -8.93
N GLU A 948 -15.82 19.46 -9.63
CA GLU A 948 -14.90 20.21 -10.49
C GLU A 948 -13.76 20.86 -9.67
N ASN A 949 -14.08 21.52 -8.56
CA ASN A 949 -13.09 22.17 -7.72
C ASN A 949 -12.22 21.17 -6.95
N ALA A 950 -12.81 20.06 -6.50
CA ALA A 950 -12.06 18.94 -5.93
C ALA A 950 -11.07 18.37 -6.96
N SER A 951 -11.48 18.29 -8.23
CA SER A 951 -10.62 17.89 -9.33
C SER A 951 -9.47 18.87 -9.63
N LYS A 952 -9.66 20.18 -9.42
CA LYS A 952 -8.56 21.14 -9.55
C LYS A 952 -7.63 21.15 -8.32
N ASN A 953 -8.15 20.80 -7.14
CA ASN A 953 -7.45 20.86 -5.85
C ASN A 953 -7.14 19.47 -5.26
N LYS A 954 -6.91 18.46 -6.11
CA LYS A 954 -6.78 17.03 -5.75
C LYS A 954 -5.81 16.73 -4.61
N LYS A 955 -4.72 17.50 -4.51
CA LYS A 955 -3.73 17.34 -3.43
C LYS A 955 -4.32 17.62 -2.05
N MET A 956 -5.25 18.57 -1.97
CA MET A 956 -5.84 19.08 -0.72
C MET A 956 -7.15 18.38 -0.34
N VAL A 957 -7.81 17.69 -1.27
CA VAL A 957 -9.07 16.95 -1.02
C VAL A 957 -8.93 15.97 0.15
N GLY A 958 -7.73 15.43 0.40
CA GLY A 958 -7.46 14.56 1.55
C GLY A 958 -7.66 15.20 2.93
N LEU A 959 -7.85 16.52 3.00
CA LEU A 959 -8.11 17.27 4.24
C LEU A 959 -9.61 17.54 4.48
N TYR A 960 -10.45 17.29 3.46
CA TYR A 960 -11.89 17.53 3.49
C TYR A 960 -12.67 16.25 3.79
N ILE A 961 -13.85 16.40 4.37
CA ILE A 961 -14.81 15.32 4.56
C ILE A 961 -15.60 15.15 3.26
N GLN A 962 -15.66 13.91 2.77
CA GLN A 962 -16.53 13.52 1.66
C GLN A 962 -17.98 13.38 2.16
N LEU A 963 -18.91 13.99 1.43
CA LEU A 963 -20.33 13.95 1.71
C LEU A 963 -21.01 12.84 0.91
N PRO A 964 -22.10 12.23 1.42
CA PRO A 964 -22.84 11.19 0.70
C PRO A 964 -23.58 11.74 -0.53
N THR A 965 -24.02 12.99 -0.46
CA THR A 965 -24.65 13.74 -1.55
C THR A 965 -24.18 15.18 -1.46
N GLU A 966 -24.40 15.96 -2.51
CA GLU A 966 -24.04 17.39 -2.49
C GLU A 966 -24.79 18.11 -1.37
N ASN A 967 -24.03 18.77 -0.50
CA ASN A 967 -24.57 19.51 0.64
C ASN A 967 -23.62 20.67 1.00
N ASP A 968 -24.08 21.57 1.87
CA ASP A 968 -23.31 22.73 2.34
C ASP A 968 -22.95 22.66 3.83
N SER A 969 -23.35 21.58 4.50
CA SER A 969 -23.19 21.44 5.93
C SER A 969 -23.08 20.00 6.42
N ILE A 970 -22.47 19.84 7.59
CA ILE A 970 -22.47 18.62 8.40
C ILE A 970 -22.70 18.97 9.86
N SER A 971 -23.22 18.01 10.63
CA SER A 971 -23.25 18.11 12.09
C SER A 971 -22.19 17.20 12.71
N TYR A 972 -21.69 17.59 13.88
CA TYR A 972 -20.71 16.82 14.63
C TYR A 972 -20.85 17.04 16.14
N GLN A 973 -20.28 16.13 16.92
CA GLN A 973 -20.04 16.29 18.35
C GLN A 973 -18.57 16.01 18.66
N GLN A 974 -18.00 16.73 19.62
CA GLN A 974 -16.61 16.58 20.02
C GLN A 974 -16.45 16.26 21.51
N LYS A 975 -15.35 15.57 21.86
CA LYS A 975 -14.80 15.46 23.23
C LYS A 975 -13.30 15.74 23.24
N ASP A 976 -12.79 16.13 24.41
CA ASP A 976 -11.37 16.32 24.70
C ASP A 976 -10.62 17.17 23.66
N ASP A 977 -11.19 18.34 23.32
CA ASP A 977 -10.67 19.23 22.27
C ASP A 977 -10.56 18.47 20.92
N PHE A 978 -11.68 17.96 20.41
CA PHE A 978 -11.74 17.20 19.14
C PHE A 978 -10.81 15.97 19.08
N GLN A 979 -10.37 15.43 20.22
CA GLN A 979 -9.69 14.12 20.26
C GLN A 979 -10.66 12.98 20.01
N GLU A 980 -11.95 13.19 20.21
CA GLU A 980 -12.97 12.27 19.70
C GLU A 980 -13.98 13.13 18.96
N ILE A 981 -14.24 12.75 17.70
CA ILE A 981 -15.33 13.37 16.94
C ILE A 981 -16.27 12.31 16.40
N GLU A 982 -17.55 12.62 16.46
CA GLU A 982 -18.60 11.88 15.77
C GLU A 982 -19.18 12.81 14.70
N VAL A 983 -19.27 12.32 13.47
CA VAL A 983 -19.80 13.07 12.33
C VAL A 983 -21.14 12.48 11.92
N ASP A 984 -22.12 13.34 11.71
CA ASP A 984 -23.43 12.97 11.19
C ASP A 984 -23.80 13.87 10.00
N PHE A 985 -24.19 13.21 8.91
CA PHE A 985 -24.62 13.86 7.67
C PHE A 985 -26.11 14.23 7.68
N GLN A 986 -26.89 13.79 8.67
CA GLN A 986 -28.32 14.07 8.78
C GLN A 986 -28.64 15.32 9.61
N GLY A 987 -27.66 15.91 10.29
CA GLY A 987 -27.83 17.17 11.01
C GLY A 987 -28.31 17.02 12.46
N ASN A 988 -28.22 15.83 13.04
CA ASN A 988 -28.77 15.50 14.36
C ASN A 988 -27.86 15.87 15.53
N LEU A 989 -26.60 16.23 15.26
CA LEU A 989 -25.61 16.54 16.31
C LEU A 989 -25.56 18.04 16.63
N SER A 990 -25.01 18.37 17.80
CA SER A 990 -25.13 19.70 18.42
C SER A 990 -24.30 20.81 17.77
N GLN A 991 -23.17 20.47 17.12
CA GLN A 991 -22.32 21.43 16.43
C GLN A 991 -22.42 21.24 14.93
N LYS A 992 -22.13 22.29 14.15
CA LYS A 992 -22.17 22.23 12.68
C LYS A 992 -20.95 22.88 12.04
N VAL A 993 -20.55 22.32 10.91
CA VAL A 993 -19.73 23.00 9.91
C VAL A 993 -20.71 23.55 8.88
N SER A 994 -20.89 24.87 8.84
CA SER A 994 -21.84 25.54 7.94
C SER A 994 -21.55 27.04 7.85
N ALA A 995 -22.09 27.70 6.82
CA ALA A 995 -22.05 29.15 6.69
C ALA A 995 -22.74 29.86 7.86
N GLU A 996 -23.84 29.30 8.36
CA GLU A 996 -24.57 29.80 9.55
C GLU A 996 -23.69 29.78 10.79
N SER A 997 -23.03 28.64 11.07
CA SER A 997 -22.12 28.51 12.21
C SER A 997 -20.87 29.39 12.12
N ALA A 998 -20.51 29.83 10.91
CA ALA A 998 -19.46 30.83 10.68
C ALA A 998 -19.96 32.27 10.74
N ARG A 999 -21.29 32.48 10.82
CA ARG A 999 -21.96 33.78 10.67
C ARG A 999 -21.63 34.48 9.34
N LEU A 1000 -21.28 33.73 8.30
CA LEU A 1000 -20.75 34.27 7.06
C LEU A 1000 -21.75 35.20 6.37
N SER A 1001 -23.02 34.80 6.29
CA SER A 1001 -24.08 35.63 5.70
C SER A 1001 -24.26 36.96 6.41
N LEU A 1002 -24.02 37.02 7.73
CA LEU A 1002 -24.09 38.26 8.50
C LEU A 1002 -22.91 39.17 8.20
N LEU A 1003 -21.71 38.60 8.08
CA LEU A 1003 -20.49 39.34 7.74
C LEU A 1003 -20.59 39.95 6.34
N MET A 1004 -21.21 39.25 5.39
CA MET A 1004 -21.42 39.74 4.02
C MET A 1004 -22.45 40.89 3.93
N GLN A 1005 -23.19 41.19 4.99
CA GLN A 1005 -24.08 42.37 5.05
C GLN A 1005 -23.33 43.66 5.38
N ILE A 1006 -22.09 43.58 5.85
CA ILE A 1006 -21.24 44.75 6.12
C ILE A 1006 -20.90 45.43 4.80
N ASN A 1007 -21.07 46.75 4.74
CA ASN A 1007 -20.89 47.52 3.52
C ASN A 1007 -19.47 47.34 2.92
N GLY A 1008 -19.38 46.89 1.66
CA GLY A 1008 -18.14 46.66 0.94
C GLY A 1008 -17.43 45.33 1.24
N MET A 1009 -17.89 44.56 2.23
CA MET A 1009 -17.26 43.30 2.64
C MET A 1009 -17.41 42.22 1.56
N LYS A 1010 -18.60 42.13 0.96
CA LYS A 1010 -18.89 41.16 -0.09
C LYS A 1010 -18.01 41.40 -1.32
N GLU A 1011 -17.90 42.66 -1.77
CA GLU A 1011 -17.04 43.04 -2.90
C GLU A 1011 -15.56 42.77 -2.60
N HIS A 1012 -15.13 42.95 -1.35
CA HIS A 1012 -13.78 42.61 -0.92
C HIS A 1012 -13.50 41.11 -1.03
N PHE A 1013 -14.42 40.26 -0.54
CA PHE A 1013 -14.29 38.81 -0.65
C PHE A 1013 -14.28 38.34 -2.10
N GLU A 1014 -15.17 38.88 -2.95
CA GLU A 1014 -15.22 38.56 -4.38
C GLU A 1014 -13.91 38.94 -5.10
N ARG A 1015 -13.33 40.11 -4.80
CA ARG A 1015 -12.03 40.53 -5.37
C ARG A 1015 -10.87 39.65 -4.92
N SER A 1016 -10.89 39.19 -3.67
CA SER A 1016 -9.89 38.27 -3.12
C SER A 1016 -10.09 36.82 -3.58
N GLY A 1017 -11.21 36.52 -4.23
CA GLY A 1017 -11.60 35.18 -4.66
C GLY A 1017 -12.05 34.26 -3.52
N TRP A 1018 -12.45 34.83 -2.38
CA TRP A 1018 -12.95 34.08 -1.22
C TRP A 1018 -14.45 33.80 -1.32
N ALA A 1019 -14.90 32.75 -0.64
CA ALA A 1019 -16.30 32.35 -0.66
C ALA A 1019 -17.17 33.28 0.18
N THR A 1020 -18.25 33.79 -0.42
CA THR A 1020 -19.28 34.60 0.27
C THR A 1020 -20.41 33.75 0.86
N SER A 1021 -20.43 32.45 0.55
CA SER A 1021 -21.39 31.45 1.05
C SER A 1021 -20.77 30.05 0.99
N PHE A 1022 -21.35 29.08 1.67
CA PHE A 1022 -20.99 27.67 1.49
C PHE A 1022 -21.87 27.16 0.35
N ALA A 1023 -21.27 26.85 -0.81
CA ALA A 1023 -22.00 26.29 -1.93
C ALA A 1023 -22.29 24.80 -1.68
N SER A 1024 -23.37 24.27 -2.24
CA SER A 1024 -23.58 22.82 -2.26
C SER A 1024 -22.42 22.13 -2.99
N GLY A 1025 -21.81 21.12 -2.36
CA GLY A 1025 -20.68 20.41 -2.93
C GLY A 1025 -20.53 19.01 -2.34
N LEU A 1026 -19.65 18.19 -2.92
CA LEU A 1026 -19.38 16.81 -2.49
C LEU A 1026 -18.37 16.72 -1.34
N TYR A 1027 -17.69 17.81 -1.02
CA TYR A 1027 -16.75 17.84 0.10
C TYR A 1027 -16.90 19.12 0.92
N ILE A 1028 -16.66 19.00 2.23
CA ILE A 1028 -16.72 20.10 3.19
C ILE A 1028 -15.51 20.07 4.12
N LEU A 1029 -15.11 21.22 4.66
CA LEU A 1029 -14.05 21.30 5.65
C LEU A 1029 -14.31 20.33 6.82
N SER A 1030 -13.25 19.67 7.29
CA SER A 1030 -13.33 18.91 8.55
C SER A 1030 -13.57 19.86 9.73
N PRO A 1031 -14.19 19.41 10.84
CA PRO A 1031 -14.40 20.24 12.03
C PRO A 1031 -13.13 20.94 12.52
N GLN A 1032 -11.97 20.28 12.41
CA GLN A 1032 -10.67 20.84 12.74
C GLN A 1032 -10.26 22.01 11.83
N LEU A 1033 -10.36 21.87 10.51
CA LEU A 1033 -10.09 22.99 9.60
C LEU A 1033 -11.09 24.12 9.81
N PHE A 1034 -12.37 23.79 9.97
CA PHE A 1034 -13.42 24.78 10.12
C PHE A 1034 -13.20 25.67 11.35
N ASN A 1035 -12.92 25.07 12.51
CA ASN A 1035 -12.81 25.83 13.75
C ASN A 1035 -11.44 26.47 13.93
N ASN A 1036 -10.34 25.77 13.60
CA ASN A 1036 -9.00 26.23 13.94
C ASN A 1036 -8.29 26.99 12.82
N ILE A 1037 -8.75 26.86 11.56
CA ILE A 1037 -8.12 27.53 10.42
C ILE A 1037 -9.10 28.50 9.76
N TYR A 1038 -10.25 28.01 9.28
CA TYR A 1038 -11.22 28.82 8.53
C TYR A 1038 -11.78 29.98 9.36
N LYS A 1039 -12.29 29.71 10.57
CA LYS A 1039 -12.87 30.77 11.42
C LYS A 1039 -11.83 31.79 11.88
N GLY A 1040 -10.60 31.36 12.15
CA GLY A 1040 -9.49 32.26 12.49
C GLY A 1040 -9.17 33.20 11.32
N ALA A 1041 -8.94 32.63 10.14
CA ALA A 1041 -8.68 33.39 8.91
C ALA A 1041 -9.83 34.32 8.55
N LEU A 1042 -11.07 33.85 8.71
CA LEU A 1042 -12.26 34.68 8.47
C LEU A 1042 -12.30 35.88 9.43
N GLY A 1043 -12.01 35.64 10.71
CA GLY A 1043 -11.96 36.69 11.73
C GLY A 1043 -10.93 37.76 11.42
N GLU A 1044 -9.71 37.35 11.10
CA GLU A 1044 -8.60 38.25 10.79
C GLU A 1044 -8.86 39.11 9.55
N GLN A 1045 -9.33 38.51 8.44
CA GLN A 1045 -9.56 39.27 7.21
C GLN A 1045 -10.72 40.27 7.36
N VAL A 1046 -11.78 39.89 8.07
CA VAL A 1046 -12.90 40.78 8.37
C VAL A 1046 -12.48 41.91 9.30
N GLY A 1047 -11.75 41.58 10.38
CA GLY A 1047 -11.26 42.55 11.35
C GLY A 1047 -10.33 43.58 10.72
N LYS A 1048 -9.39 43.11 9.89
CA LYS A 1048 -8.49 43.96 9.11
C LYS A 1048 -9.24 44.90 8.18
N PHE A 1049 -10.17 44.38 7.38
CA PHE A 1049 -10.98 45.20 6.48
C PHE A 1049 -11.73 46.30 7.24
N LEU A 1050 -12.33 45.97 8.38
CA LEU A 1050 -13.06 46.94 9.20
C LEU A 1050 -12.12 48.02 9.72
N LEU A 1051 -11.00 47.66 10.37
CA LEU A 1051 -10.07 48.65 10.92
C LEU A 1051 -9.43 49.55 9.84
N GLU A 1052 -9.05 49.00 8.69
CA GLU A 1052 -8.45 49.78 7.60
C GLU A 1052 -9.47 50.70 6.93
N LYS A 1053 -10.65 50.18 6.57
CA LYS A 1053 -11.63 50.93 5.78
C LYS A 1053 -12.42 51.92 6.62
N GLU A 1054 -12.86 51.51 7.81
CA GLU A 1054 -13.83 52.28 8.58
C GLU A 1054 -13.18 53.08 9.73
N PHE A 1055 -12.01 52.64 10.22
CA PHE A 1055 -11.28 53.27 11.32
C PHE A 1055 -9.99 53.97 10.84
N GLY A 1056 -9.53 53.71 9.61
CA GLY A 1056 -8.36 54.34 9.00
C GLY A 1056 -7.01 53.85 9.52
N PHE A 1057 -6.97 52.72 10.25
CA PHE A 1057 -5.73 52.15 10.78
C PHE A 1057 -5.10 51.20 9.77
N GLU A 1058 -3.89 51.51 9.29
CA GLU A 1058 -3.12 50.60 8.43
C GLU A 1058 -2.48 49.47 9.26
N LEU A 1059 -2.72 48.21 8.88
CA LEU A 1059 -2.24 47.04 9.60
C LEU A 1059 -1.13 46.33 8.83
N ILE A 1060 0.00 46.09 9.51
CA ILE A 1060 1.15 45.37 8.97
C ILE A 1060 1.29 43.98 9.60
N GLU A 1061 1.73 43.01 8.81
CA GLU A 1061 2.02 41.65 9.28
C GLU A 1061 3.26 41.63 10.17
N LEU A 1062 3.28 40.71 11.14
CA LEU A 1062 4.40 40.54 12.04
C LEU A 1062 5.59 39.87 11.31
N PRO A 1063 6.83 40.23 11.68
CA PRO A 1063 8.00 39.54 11.16
C PRO A 1063 8.03 38.08 11.64
N LYS A 1064 8.81 37.24 10.94
CA LYS A 1064 8.91 35.78 11.17
C LYS A 1064 9.17 35.42 12.63
N GLU A 1065 10.01 36.17 13.33
CA GLU A 1065 10.41 35.95 14.72
C GLU A 1065 9.25 36.13 15.70
N HIS A 1066 8.19 36.83 15.27
CA HIS A 1066 7.01 37.16 16.07
C HIS A 1066 5.71 36.62 15.45
N TYR A 1067 5.81 35.82 14.40
CA TYR A 1067 4.68 35.23 13.70
C TYR A 1067 3.82 34.37 14.66
N GLU A 1068 2.50 34.53 14.60
CA GLU A 1068 1.48 33.91 15.50
C GLU A 1068 1.56 34.32 16.99
N LEU A 1069 2.32 35.38 17.35
CA LEU A 1069 2.18 36.01 18.66
C LEU A 1069 0.93 36.88 18.75
N PHE A 1070 0.65 37.64 17.69
CA PHE A 1070 -0.55 38.43 17.44
C PHE A 1070 -0.83 38.43 15.93
N ASP A 1071 -2.02 38.87 15.53
CA ASP A 1071 -2.43 38.83 14.11
C ASP A 1071 -1.77 39.97 13.30
N TYR A 1072 -1.80 41.20 13.84
CA TYR A 1072 -1.27 42.38 13.18
C TYR A 1072 -0.63 43.38 14.15
N GLN A 1073 0.18 44.28 13.60
CA GLN A 1073 0.66 45.49 14.25
C GLN A 1073 0.06 46.71 13.55
N ILE A 1074 -0.34 47.73 14.31
CA ILE A 1074 -0.75 49.01 13.74
C ILE A 1074 0.52 49.72 13.26
N LYS A 1075 0.56 50.08 11.98
CA LYS A 1075 1.73 50.69 11.34
C LYS A 1075 2.24 51.90 12.12
N ASP A 1076 3.57 52.00 12.21
CA ASP A 1076 4.29 53.07 12.91
C ASP A 1076 4.02 53.18 14.43
N THR A 1077 3.46 52.13 15.05
CA THR A 1077 3.23 52.06 16.51
C THR A 1077 3.70 50.72 17.08
N ASN A 1078 3.96 50.62 18.39
CA ASN A 1078 4.19 49.33 19.08
C ASN A 1078 2.88 48.73 19.64
N THR A 1079 1.78 48.92 18.92
CA THR A 1079 0.45 48.44 19.30
C THR A 1079 0.04 47.27 18.42
N TYR A 1080 -0.41 46.19 19.05
CA TYR A 1080 -0.74 44.93 18.40
C TYR A 1080 -2.24 44.64 18.42
N ILE A 1081 -2.69 43.82 17.47
CA ILE A 1081 -4.09 43.42 17.29
C ILE A 1081 -4.18 41.90 17.26
N ASP A 1082 -5.13 41.36 18.00
CA ASP A 1082 -5.49 39.95 17.99
C ASP A 1082 -7.02 39.85 17.86
N PHE A 1083 -7.47 39.41 16.69
CA PHE A 1083 -8.86 39.27 16.34
C PHE A 1083 -9.43 37.96 16.88
N LYS A 1084 -10.70 38.04 17.27
CA LYS A 1084 -11.48 36.92 17.77
C LYS A 1084 -12.83 36.89 17.08
N HIS A 1085 -13.37 35.68 16.91
CA HIS A 1085 -14.68 35.44 16.32
C HIS A 1085 -15.59 34.69 17.31
N TRP A 1086 -15.72 35.24 18.51
CA TRP A 1086 -16.42 34.62 19.63
C TRP A 1086 -17.94 34.76 19.52
N GLN A 1087 -18.66 33.78 20.08
CA GLN A 1087 -20.12 33.85 20.24
C GLN A 1087 -20.45 34.38 21.65
N GLU A 1088 -21.67 34.88 21.87
CA GLU A 1088 -22.06 35.42 23.18
C GLU A 1088 -21.96 34.42 24.32
N SER A 1089 -22.21 33.13 24.02
CA SER A 1089 -22.10 32.00 24.94
C SER A 1089 -20.66 31.58 25.25
N THR A 1090 -19.67 32.11 24.53
CA THR A 1090 -18.26 31.85 24.82
C THR A 1090 -17.90 32.49 26.16
N LYS A 1091 -17.51 31.68 27.15
CA LYS A 1091 -16.95 32.18 28.41
C LYS A 1091 -15.61 32.84 28.11
N ILE A 1092 -15.52 34.15 28.32
CA ILE A 1092 -14.30 34.94 28.13
C ILE A 1092 -13.61 35.03 29.49
N GLU A 1093 -12.73 34.07 29.79
CA GLU A 1093 -11.71 34.24 30.83
C GLU A 1093 -10.41 34.57 30.10
N ALA A 1094 -10.05 35.85 30.09
CA ALA A 1094 -8.80 36.28 29.49
C ALA A 1094 -7.64 35.79 30.35
N ASP A 1095 -6.77 34.96 29.77
CA ASP A 1095 -5.47 34.71 30.37
C ASP A 1095 -4.57 35.92 30.11
N PHE A 1096 -4.80 36.97 30.90
CA PHE A 1096 -4.04 38.22 30.80
C PHE A 1096 -2.54 38.00 31.05
N ASP A 1097 -2.16 36.96 31.78
CA ASP A 1097 -0.76 36.63 32.05
C ASP A 1097 -0.06 36.09 30.79
N GLU A 1098 -0.71 35.18 30.07
CA GLU A 1098 -0.20 34.68 28.78
C GLU A 1098 -0.07 35.82 27.75
N ILE A 1099 -1.09 36.67 27.64
CA ILE A 1099 -1.10 37.82 26.73
C ILE A 1099 0.00 38.82 27.10
N CYS A 1100 0.18 39.13 28.39
CA CYS A 1100 1.28 39.97 28.87
C CYS A 1100 2.65 39.37 28.49
N HIS A 1101 2.78 38.05 28.53
CA HIS A 1101 4.02 37.37 28.14
C HIS A 1101 4.28 37.51 26.63
N LYS A 1102 3.25 37.34 25.78
CA LYS A 1102 3.35 37.58 24.32
C LYS A 1102 3.70 39.03 24.01
N LEU A 1103 3.07 39.99 24.69
CA LEU A 1103 3.33 41.42 24.51
C LEU A 1103 4.78 41.79 24.84
N LYS A 1104 5.34 41.21 25.91
CA LYS A 1104 6.77 41.37 26.25
C LYS A 1104 7.70 40.79 25.20
N LYS A 1105 7.35 39.65 24.59
CA LYS A 1105 8.19 39.01 23.53
C LYS A 1105 8.32 39.87 22.28
N VAL A 1106 7.27 40.60 21.91
CA VAL A 1106 7.28 41.54 20.78
C VAL A 1106 7.77 42.93 21.16
N SER A 1107 8.12 43.17 22.44
CA SER A 1107 8.45 44.50 22.97
C SER A 1107 7.34 45.54 22.71
N GLY A 1108 6.08 45.11 22.82
CA GLY A 1108 4.92 45.94 22.54
C GLY A 1108 4.47 46.79 23.73
N ASP A 1109 3.89 47.95 23.44
CA ASP A 1109 3.34 48.86 24.43
C ASP A 1109 1.92 48.44 24.83
N LYS A 1110 1.11 48.07 23.83
CA LYS A 1110 -0.30 47.70 24.01
C LYS A 1110 -0.75 46.60 23.05
N VAL A 1111 -1.78 45.87 23.44
CA VAL A 1111 -2.52 44.96 22.55
C VAL A 1111 -4.02 45.12 22.71
N PHE A 1112 -4.74 45.13 21.59
CA PHE A 1112 -6.19 44.99 21.55
C PHE A 1112 -6.61 43.58 21.17
N ILE A 1113 -7.35 42.92 22.04
CA ILE A 1113 -8.04 41.67 21.76
C ILE A 1113 -9.45 42.03 21.28
N ILE A 1114 -9.71 41.88 19.99
CA ILE A 1114 -10.88 42.45 19.33
C ILE A 1114 -11.79 41.33 18.83
N ASN A 1115 -12.95 41.17 19.44
CA ASN A 1115 -13.99 40.36 18.82
C ASN A 1115 -14.58 41.11 17.61
N ILE A 1116 -14.79 40.46 16.46
CA ILE A 1116 -15.19 41.17 15.24
C ILE A 1116 -16.67 41.56 15.21
N ILE A 1117 -17.55 40.74 15.80
CA ILE A 1117 -19.01 40.95 15.77
C ILE A 1117 -19.69 40.46 17.05
N SER A 1118 -20.71 41.18 17.51
CA SER A 1118 -21.55 40.82 18.65
C SER A 1118 -23.03 41.14 18.38
N ASP A 1119 -23.96 40.40 19.00
CA ASP A 1119 -25.40 40.62 19.01
C ASP A 1119 -25.90 41.40 20.24
N GLY A 1120 -24.98 41.82 21.11
CA GLY A 1120 -25.26 42.62 22.30
C GLY A 1120 -24.06 43.43 22.79
N TYR A 1121 -24.34 44.47 23.58
CA TYR A 1121 -23.33 45.36 24.17
C TYR A 1121 -22.66 44.69 25.37
N LYS A 1122 -21.34 44.50 25.29
CA LYS A 1122 -20.46 44.20 26.42
C LYS A 1122 -19.51 45.37 26.62
N LYS A 1123 -19.11 45.69 27.85
CA LYS A 1123 -18.14 46.77 28.09
C LYS A 1123 -16.73 46.33 27.69
N THR A 1124 -15.95 47.27 27.20
CA THR A 1124 -14.49 47.10 27.07
C THR A 1124 -13.90 46.76 28.43
N VAL A 1125 -13.06 45.73 28.47
CA VAL A 1125 -12.31 45.33 29.66
C VAL A 1125 -10.85 45.68 29.43
N SER A 1126 -10.17 46.18 30.46
CA SER A 1126 -8.73 46.42 30.38
C SER A 1126 -8.05 45.84 31.60
N ASN A 1127 -6.80 45.41 31.45
CA ASN A 1127 -6.01 44.99 32.60
C ASN A 1127 -5.67 46.20 33.49
N ASN A 1128 -5.29 45.94 34.74
CA ASN A 1128 -4.95 47.00 35.71
C ASN A 1128 -3.81 47.93 35.23
N ALA A 1129 -2.96 47.47 34.32
CA ALA A 1129 -1.85 48.23 33.75
C ALA A 1129 -2.22 49.07 32.51
N GLY A 1130 -3.42 48.90 31.93
CA GLY A 1130 -3.83 49.60 30.71
C GLY A 1130 -3.02 49.22 29.45
N THR A 1131 -2.41 48.04 29.44
CA THR A 1131 -1.61 47.52 28.32
C THR A 1131 -2.36 46.50 27.48
N ILE A 1132 -3.44 45.91 28.02
CA ILE A 1132 -4.29 44.95 27.31
C ILE A 1132 -5.71 45.47 27.35
N HIS A 1133 -6.31 45.63 26.17
CA HIS A 1133 -7.69 46.09 26.01
C HIS A 1133 -8.50 45.03 25.26
N GLN A 1134 -9.61 44.58 25.84
CA GLN A 1134 -10.55 43.68 25.18
C GLN A 1134 -11.71 44.49 24.61
N ILE A 1135 -11.79 44.54 23.28
CA ILE A 1135 -12.84 45.23 22.56
C ILE A 1135 -13.98 44.23 22.27
N PRO A 1136 -15.22 44.54 22.69
CA PRO A 1136 -16.34 43.60 22.68
C PRO A 1136 -16.84 43.25 21.27
N CYS A 1137 -16.77 44.20 20.33
CA CYS A 1137 -17.07 44.03 18.92
C CYS A 1137 -16.52 45.19 18.09
N LEU A 1138 -16.29 45.00 16.78
CA LEU A 1138 -16.17 46.11 15.81
C LEU A 1138 -17.53 46.43 15.17
N TRP A 1139 -18.35 45.41 14.93
CA TRP A 1139 -19.69 45.52 14.36
C TRP A 1139 -20.76 45.05 15.35
N ASP A 1140 -21.73 45.92 15.65
CA ASP A 1140 -22.91 45.59 16.44
C ASP A 1140 -24.00 45.07 15.49
N PHE A 1141 -24.20 43.76 15.49
CA PHE A 1141 -25.15 43.11 14.60
C PHE A 1141 -26.60 43.48 14.92
N SER A 1142 -26.93 43.64 16.21
CA SER A 1142 -28.30 44.00 16.64
C SER A 1142 -28.72 45.37 16.11
N LYS A 1143 -27.76 46.28 15.96
CA LYS A 1143 -27.96 47.64 15.45
C LYS A 1143 -27.56 47.83 13.99
N GLN A 1144 -27.03 46.79 13.34
CA GLN A 1144 -26.49 46.81 11.97
C GLN A 1144 -25.56 48.01 11.71
N LYS A 1145 -24.64 48.29 12.63
CA LYS A 1145 -23.71 49.41 12.50
C LYS A 1145 -22.38 49.16 13.18
N ILE A 1146 -21.39 49.99 12.84
CA ILE A 1146 -20.09 50.03 13.51
C ILE A 1146 -20.29 50.43 14.97
N TYR A 1147 -19.58 49.73 15.85
CA TYR A 1147 -19.54 50.06 17.26
C TYR A 1147 -18.59 51.24 17.50
N SER A 1148 -19.12 52.46 17.44
CA SER A 1148 -18.36 53.71 17.56
C SER A 1148 -17.50 53.82 18.82
N GLU A 1149 -17.93 53.21 19.93
CA GLU A 1149 -17.12 53.15 21.16
C GLU A 1149 -15.83 52.34 20.99
N ALA A 1150 -15.77 51.33 20.10
CA ALA A 1150 -14.51 50.65 19.79
C ALA A 1150 -13.51 51.61 19.15
N PHE A 1151 -13.95 52.47 18.22
CA PHE A 1151 -13.07 53.46 17.58
C PHE A 1151 -12.50 54.41 18.63
N ILE A 1152 -13.36 54.97 19.48
CA ILE A 1152 -12.94 55.88 20.54
C ILE A 1152 -11.93 55.21 21.47
N GLN A 1153 -12.17 53.96 21.88
CA GLN A 1153 -11.28 53.24 22.78
C GLN A 1153 -9.94 52.90 22.13
N ILE A 1154 -9.93 52.51 20.85
CA ILE A 1154 -8.70 52.20 20.12
C ILE A 1154 -7.92 53.50 19.89
N SER A 1155 -8.54 54.55 19.35
CA SER A 1155 -7.90 55.84 19.06
C SER A 1155 -7.38 56.55 20.32
N ASN A 1156 -8.12 56.56 21.43
CA ASN A 1156 -7.65 57.19 22.68
C ASN A 1156 -6.45 56.49 23.31
N ASN A 1157 -6.20 55.23 22.94
CA ASN A 1157 -5.13 54.43 23.50
C ASN A 1157 -3.97 54.24 22.52
N ILE A 1158 -4.03 54.83 21.33
CA ILE A 1158 -2.91 54.87 20.38
C ILE A 1158 -2.46 56.33 20.31
N ASP A 1159 -1.20 56.61 20.60
CA ASP A 1159 -0.61 57.97 20.55
C ASP A 1159 -0.40 58.44 19.10
N LEU A 1160 -1.45 58.38 18.27
CA LEU A 1160 -1.48 58.93 16.92
C LEU A 1160 -2.27 60.24 16.95
N GLU A 1161 -1.63 61.36 16.56
CA GLU A 1161 -2.37 62.59 16.28
C GLU A 1161 -3.41 62.29 15.18
N PRO A 1162 -4.68 62.70 15.35
CA PRO A 1162 -5.72 62.40 14.38
C PRO A 1162 -5.37 63.06 13.04
N GLN A 1163 -5.02 62.26 12.04
CA GLN A 1163 -5.02 62.74 10.65
C GLN A 1163 -6.47 62.98 10.25
N GLY A 1164 -6.81 64.25 10.08
CA GLY A 1164 -8.16 64.72 9.82
C GLY A 1164 -8.80 64.00 8.63
N SER A 1165 -9.91 63.31 8.92
CA SER A 1165 -10.98 63.10 7.97
C SER A 1165 -12.25 63.72 8.56
N SER A 1166 -12.79 64.69 7.83
CA SER A 1166 -14.03 65.38 8.16
C SER A 1166 -15.19 64.37 8.09
N ILE A 1167 -15.74 64.03 9.26
CA ILE A 1167 -17.10 63.51 9.37
C ILE A 1167 -17.94 64.69 9.87
N ASP A 1168 -18.55 65.42 8.95
CA ASP A 1168 -19.66 66.33 9.25
C ASP A 1168 -20.99 65.58 9.10
N GLN A 1169 -21.67 65.47 10.24
CA GLN A 1169 -23.11 65.21 10.53
C GLN A 1169 -23.74 63.87 10.16
#